data_AF-A0A2E7G0T0-F1
#
_entry.id   AF-A0A2E7G0T0-F1
#
_cell.length_a   1.000
_cell.length_b   1.000
_cell.length_c   1.000
_cell.angle_alpha   90.00
_cell.angle_beta   90.00
_cell.angle_gamma   90.00
#
_symmetry.space_group_name_H-M   'P 1'
#
loop_
_entity.id
_entity.type
_entity.pdbx_description
1 polymer ?
#
loop_
_entity_poly.entity_id
_entity_poly.type
_entity_poly.pdbx_seq_one_letter_code
_entity_poly.pdbx_strand_id
1 'polypeptide(L)'
;MRRKQTALLMTLLIVGSMVFVSQIRPNSPVQSVHPGDTTGEGPPITDRDKDGMPDLHEEAFSEAIFLDQGDRSRTVQGLDSDNGTDNQSDHDFDGLTALMEYCWPYDLDSCFTDNRTGLPGKPDDISETGVRWYLDPRMGDTDGDGLPDGFEVSMCMSYTGEINAQTHVWECEIFDPLNSSDGLADSDRCELVTVFNCGDGFDVDRDGEIEPHEYYTNTEEYLYGAPESWTTEFDGLRCSGQVPHLVDPCRTDETRPTNDDGWLGTDPLDNDTDYYRWAGNPGQAFGLTQKGDGIIDGWEIYFQLDPLNSSDALIDSDVDGWDINRDGAISPDTSSVTLDLGEALSNLEEYTISVDDGNWVTAGVKSTSIGFENAVVHEYNQGTTPDILHHDTHSLFADDSVGLLYIGTRSGVSVMQPSTNSSTHYTLPAGVHLHDMYHWPSGGENGILVLTTSVGLQSIALLEDGLLSGVIDELVTGEMHLTIPLDTGSGDLDMIGFGESQNVWKYSVDSEGRIGSVESVAPLTNALQQEENATVNAAVHVVLPSDGPRLFIGTNRGLVMANSSDLSGGFPTSWIFDTSNAGQYVKSGVVGSGMDAAVQSLVVDGPRDSGGEITSPQTLWVGTRVAVHQFDLIVGPSQPVGAFSYERMYNNFDDDEATKTAGNDVLTILPLGDEVIIGSKWGTWALDADHSRSSGVEPDHTRIPGRVVDLAILTVEDEPLLFAALDPGQYANIVQIDPLSNDSDSDGMPDGWEYIFGLDPTNPFDRDDDLDADGVNLNPDADDYFDRSWTNLDEFRYVAMTDQGWNSTNPKLSDTDGDGLLDGEEYWGFFVDKTNFTCHYLNGDYLCDENTGEDARNTYITGWSDSGAGGGTDRTIDPTNTDTDGDGMPDGWEIKYRRWIGQTFTGGNEWSLDPSDPSDAVEDADGDGLTNLCEYQWQQIRLLVLEQGLSTHNETSDGAELWVDTDPNLIDSDGDGLPDGWEARYTCSWSSAQEGLNPLNGSDAGNNPDGDGYDVNHDGILQPEESLTNWMEYYLSSLIMLGDVDQNGASLAYSTHLYNDSWNGSATNAFGFFVSQEVLDDQPLAPQRDYGTSDPLSRDTDQDGMPDGWEVYFARWDVYADDWTLNPVMELDSLGDPDGDGMTNWEEYNSIAANFTESDPDKSSPQYYAFGTGNIASIQVWSEGGSSMSFGEFMTPEQIAISGMTADPNNPDTDGDGMYDGIELLFTQWNQSDMVWTLNP
;
A
#
# COMPACT_ATOMS: atom_id res chain seq x y z
N MET A 1 -42.50 -52.36 45.55
CA MET A 1 -43.97 -52.42 45.33
C MET A 1 -44.79 -51.66 46.40
N ARG A 2 -44.35 -50.47 46.85
CA ARG A 2 -45.17 -49.55 47.67
C ARG A 2 -44.99 -48.05 47.33
N ARG A 3 -44.24 -47.72 46.26
CA ARG A 3 -44.02 -46.33 45.80
C ARG A 3 -44.65 -46.00 44.44
N LYS A 4 -45.09 -46.99 43.65
CA LYS A 4 -45.76 -46.78 42.35
C LYS A 4 -47.29 -46.61 42.42
N GLN A 5 -47.91 -46.82 43.59
CA GLN A 5 -49.35 -46.59 43.80
C GLN A 5 -49.67 -45.19 44.36
N THR A 6 -48.67 -44.46 44.88
CA THR A 6 -48.87 -43.10 45.41
C THR A 6 -48.78 -42.04 44.32
N ALA A 7 -47.96 -42.27 43.29
CA ALA A 7 -47.86 -41.39 42.12
C ALA A 7 -49.16 -41.40 41.30
N LEU A 8 -49.71 -42.57 40.96
CA LEU A 8 -50.97 -42.68 40.21
C LEU A 8 -52.16 -42.03 40.93
N LEU A 9 -52.17 -42.03 42.27
CA LEU A 9 -53.24 -41.42 43.07
C LEU A 9 -53.08 -39.90 43.21
N MET A 10 -51.85 -39.39 43.18
CA MET A 10 -51.54 -37.95 43.09
C MET A 10 -51.85 -37.40 41.70
N THR A 11 -51.53 -38.12 40.63
CA THR A 11 -51.84 -37.70 39.25
C THR A 11 -53.35 -37.69 38.99
N LEU A 12 -54.11 -38.65 39.54
CA LEU A 12 -55.59 -38.63 39.47
C LEU A 12 -56.22 -37.52 40.33
N LEU A 13 -55.57 -37.09 41.41
CA LEU A 13 -56.02 -35.96 42.23
C LEU A 13 -55.71 -34.62 41.54
N ILE A 14 -54.57 -34.48 40.88
CA ILE A 14 -54.15 -33.27 40.17
C ILE A 14 -54.95 -33.07 38.88
N VAL A 15 -55.18 -34.14 38.10
CA VAL A 15 -56.08 -34.09 36.93
C VAL A 15 -57.54 -33.92 37.35
N GLY A 16 -57.93 -34.45 38.52
CA GLY A 16 -59.26 -34.23 39.12
C GLY A 16 -59.48 -32.80 39.65
N SER A 17 -58.43 -32.11 40.10
CA SER A 17 -58.50 -30.71 40.52
C SER A 17 -58.47 -29.74 39.34
N MET A 18 -57.72 -30.03 38.26
CA MET A 18 -57.73 -29.20 37.05
C MET A 18 -59.10 -29.20 36.34
N VAL A 19 -59.86 -30.30 36.39
CA VAL A 19 -61.23 -30.36 35.80
C VAL A 19 -62.28 -29.61 36.65
N PHE A 20 -62.00 -29.30 37.91
CA PHE A 20 -62.95 -28.59 38.80
C PHE A 20 -62.71 -27.08 38.92
N VAL A 21 -61.54 -26.57 38.51
CA VAL A 21 -61.22 -25.13 38.58
C VAL A 21 -61.51 -24.39 37.26
N SER A 22 -61.67 -25.08 36.13
CA SER A 22 -61.95 -24.42 34.83
C SER A 22 -63.46 -24.15 34.53
N GLN A 23 -64.36 -24.27 35.52
CA GLN A 23 -65.82 -24.11 35.28
C GLN A 23 -66.57 -23.27 36.32
N ILE A 24 -65.96 -22.20 36.84
CA ILE A 24 -66.73 -21.15 37.54
C ILE A 24 -66.43 -19.81 36.86
N ARG A 25 -67.28 -19.43 35.90
CA ARG A 25 -67.42 -18.04 35.47
C ARG A 25 -68.18 -17.27 36.57
N PRO A 26 -67.89 -15.98 36.81
CA PRO A 26 -68.87 -15.08 37.40
C PRO A 26 -70.02 -14.94 36.39
N ASN A 27 -71.15 -15.59 36.65
CA ASN A 27 -72.37 -15.36 35.88
C ASN A 27 -72.96 -14.01 36.30
N SER A 28 -72.79 -12.99 35.47
CA SER A 28 -73.77 -11.89 35.40
C SER A 28 -75.06 -12.43 34.76
N PRO A 29 -76.27 -12.08 35.25
CA PRO A 29 -77.51 -12.63 34.71
C PRO A 29 -77.86 -11.98 33.37
N VAL A 30 -77.64 -12.69 32.25
CA VAL A 30 -78.14 -12.26 30.93
C VAL A 30 -79.57 -12.76 30.72
N GLN A 31 -80.49 -11.85 30.39
CA GLN A 31 -81.81 -12.17 29.86
C GLN A 31 -81.69 -12.50 28.36
N SER A 32 -82.13 -13.71 27.99
CA SER A 32 -82.42 -14.18 26.61
C SER A 32 -81.35 -15.02 25.91
N VAL A 33 -81.81 -15.98 25.10
CA VAL A 33 -81.04 -17.12 24.55
C VAL A 33 -81.16 -17.21 23.02
N HIS A 34 -81.37 -16.07 22.32
CA HIS A 34 -81.40 -16.02 20.85
C HIS A 34 -80.53 -14.87 20.30
N PRO A 35 -79.57 -15.15 19.38
CA PRO A 35 -78.54 -14.19 18.96
C PRO A 35 -78.96 -13.38 17.71
N GLY A 36 -80.18 -12.86 17.69
CA GLY A 36 -80.71 -12.09 16.54
C GLY A 36 -81.56 -10.87 16.88
N ASP A 37 -81.78 -10.57 18.16
CA ASP A 37 -82.69 -9.49 18.62
C ASP A 37 -82.01 -8.55 19.64
N THR A 38 -80.70 -8.29 19.54
CA THR A 38 -80.05 -7.23 20.32
C THR A 38 -79.96 -5.96 19.48
N THR A 39 -80.76 -4.95 19.85
CA THR A 39 -80.47 -3.55 19.51
C THR A 39 -79.19 -3.18 20.24
N GLY A 40 -78.15 -2.81 19.51
CA GLY A 40 -76.79 -2.56 20.01
C GLY A 40 -76.66 -1.36 20.95
N GLU A 41 -77.22 -1.47 22.15
CA GLU A 41 -76.91 -0.61 23.29
C GLU A 41 -76.33 -1.51 24.39
N GLY A 42 -75.10 -1.20 24.84
CA GLY A 42 -74.38 -1.92 25.90
C GLY A 42 -75.04 -1.81 27.28
N PRO A 43 -74.63 -2.62 28.27
CA PRO A 43 -75.19 -2.60 29.63
C PRO A 43 -74.99 -1.23 30.31
N PRO A 44 -75.85 -0.83 31.27
CA PRO A 44 -75.76 0.46 31.92
C PRO A 44 -74.50 0.52 32.80
N ILE A 45 -73.61 1.42 32.42
CA ILE A 45 -72.42 1.82 33.17
C ILE A 45 -72.93 2.70 34.33
N THR A 46 -72.85 2.23 35.57
CA THR A 46 -72.97 3.14 36.72
C THR A 46 -71.59 3.71 36.99
N ASP A 47 -71.53 5.03 37.00
CA ASP A 47 -70.40 5.86 37.43
C ASP A 47 -70.99 6.70 38.57
N ARG A 48 -70.69 6.29 39.81
CA ARG A 48 -71.39 6.74 41.01
C ARG A 48 -70.90 8.09 41.51
N ASP A 49 -69.62 8.38 41.37
CA ASP A 49 -68.95 9.60 41.80
C ASP A 49 -68.68 10.60 40.66
N LYS A 50 -68.95 10.21 39.41
CA LYS A 50 -69.01 11.03 38.20
C LYS A 50 -67.67 11.52 37.70
N ASP A 51 -66.68 10.66 37.77
CA ASP A 51 -65.31 10.96 37.38
C ASP A 51 -64.98 10.48 35.96
N GLY A 52 -65.91 9.79 35.30
CA GLY A 52 -65.79 9.29 33.94
C GLY A 52 -65.42 7.80 33.86
N MET A 53 -65.03 7.16 34.96
CA MET A 53 -64.73 5.73 35.01
C MET A 53 -65.96 4.91 35.44
N PRO A 54 -66.16 3.70 34.90
CA PRO A 54 -67.18 2.79 35.40
C PRO A 54 -66.86 2.21 36.78
N ASP A 55 -67.85 2.17 37.68
CA ASP A 55 -67.72 1.51 39.00
C ASP A 55 -67.19 0.05 38.88
N LEU A 56 -67.52 -0.63 37.77
CA LEU A 56 -67.09 -2.01 37.51
C LEU A 56 -65.58 -2.13 37.23
N HIS A 57 -65.00 -1.14 36.55
CA HIS A 57 -63.56 -1.10 36.28
C HIS A 57 -62.81 -0.77 37.56
N GLU A 58 -63.28 0.22 38.32
CA GLU A 58 -62.71 0.58 39.61
C GLU A 58 -62.78 -0.57 40.62
N GLU A 59 -63.90 -1.31 40.68
CA GLU A 59 -64.00 -2.49 41.56
C GLU A 59 -63.01 -3.60 41.15
N ALA A 60 -62.70 -3.75 39.86
CA ALA A 60 -61.74 -4.72 39.35
C ALA A 60 -60.29 -4.41 39.81
N PHE A 61 -59.93 -3.13 39.93
CA PHE A 61 -58.61 -2.65 40.34
C PHE A 61 -58.60 -2.01 41.74
N SER A 62 -59.55 -2.38 42.62
CA SER A 62 -59.70 -1.78 43.96
C SER A 62 -58.74 -2.30 45.03
N GLU A 63 -58.14 -3.48 44.82
CA GLU A 63 -57.19 -4.06 45.78
C GLU A 63 -55.80 -3.41 45.61
N ALA A 64 -55.23 -2.89 46.70
CA ALA A 64 -53.87 -2.33 46.70
C ALA A 64 -52.80 -3.42 46.56
N ILE A 65 -51.74 -3.13 45.80
CA ILE A 65 -50.59 -4.02 45.57
C ILE A 65 -49.45 -3.63 46.53
N PHE A 66 -48.84 -4.61 47.19
CA PHE A 66 -47.70 -4.41 48.09
C PHE A 66 -46.42 -4.90 47.42
N LEU A 67 -45.51 -3.97 47.12
CA LEU A 67 -44.22 -4.22 46.49
C LEU A 67 -43.12 -4.18 47.55
N ASP A 68 -42.28 -5.22 47.60
CA ASP A 68 -41.17 -5.35 48.55
C ASP A 68 -39.91 -5.83 47.82
N GLN A 69 -38.95 -4.92 47.65
CA GLN A 69 -37.64 -5.18 47.06
C GLN A 69 -36.54 -5.30 48.12
N GLY A 70 -36.92 -5.63 49.36
CA GLY A 70 -36.00 -5.84 50.48
C GLY A 70 -35.55 -4.54 51.17
N ASP A 71 -34.88 -3.65 50.42
CA ASP A 71 -34.38 -2.37 50.95
C ASP A 71 -35.38 -1.20 50.81
N ARG A 72 -36.38 -1.36 49.94
CA ARG A 72 -37.50 -0.43 49.75
C ARG A 72 -38.82 -1.20 49.63
N SER A 73 -39.89 -0.63 50.20
CA SER A 73 -41.24 -1.20 50.13
C SER A 73 -42.26 -0.10 49.88
N ARG A 74 -43.20 -0.34 48.99
CA ARG A 74 -44.27 0.60 48.63
C ARG A 74 -45.60 -0.13 48.52
N THR A 75 -46.69 0.59 48.78
CA THR A 75 -48.05 0.10 48.54
C THR A 75 -48.70 0.98 47.50
N VAL A 76 -48.91 0.43 46.31
CA VAL A 76 -49.66 1.07 45.23
C VAL A 76 -51.15 0.93 45.55
N GLN A 77 -51.87 2.05 45.69
CA GLN A 77 -53.28 2.03 46.08
C GLN A 77 -54.14 1.68 44.85
N GLY A 78 -55.13 0.81 45.02
CA GLY A 78 -56.15 0.57 44.00
C GLY A 78 -57.18 1.70 43.91
N LEU A 79 -58.09 1.59 42.94
CA LEU A 79 -59.17 2.55 42.68
C LEU A 79 -60.33 2.42 43.69
N ASP A 80 -61.08 3.51 43.92
CA ASP A 80 -62.21 3.57 44.85
C ASP A 80 -63.43 4.21 44.19
N SER A 81 -64.41 3.37 43.80
CA SER A 81 -65.72 3.72 43.20
C SER A 81 -66.62 4.73 43.96
N ASP A 82 -66.16 5.26 45.09
CA ASP A 82 -66.82 6.31 45.87
C ASP A 82 -65.97 7.61 45.94
N ASN A 83 -64.82 7.68 45.25
CA ASN A 83 -63.80 8.73 45.31
C ASN A 83 -63.35 9.24 43.93
N GLY A 84 -64.21 9.98 43.24
CA GLY A 84 -63.93 10.56 41.90
C GLY A 84 -62.83 11.62 41.75
N THR A 85 -61.77 11.58 42.56
CA THR A 85 -60.49 12.27 42.35
C THR A 85 -59.35 11.31 42.04
N ASP A 86 -59.55 10.00 42.17
CA ASP A 86 -58.58 8.98 41.80
C ASP A 86 -58.50 8.75 40.28
N ASN A 87 -59.45 9.22 39.48
CA ASN A 87 -59.32 9.31 38.02
C ASN A 87 -58.10 10.13 37.52
N GLN A 88 -57.63 11.08 38.32
CA GLN A 88 -56.42 11.88 38.04
C GLN A 88 -55.19 11.36 38.80
N SER A 89 -55.32 10.24 39.50
CA SER A 89 -54.20 9.62 40.18
C SER A 89 -53.35 8.81 39.19
N ASP A 90 -52.06 8.81 39.48
CA ASP A 90 -51.00 8.05 38.84
C ASP A 90 -50.29 7.39 40.02
N HIS A 91 -50.71 6.16 40.37
CA HIS A 91 -50.33 5.50 41.62
C HIS A 91 -49.12 4.59 41.47
N ASP A 92 -48.84 4.15 40.25
CA ASP A 92 -47.74 3.34 39.74
C ASP A 92 -46.64 4.14 39.04
N PHE A 93 -46.84 5.45 38.81
CA PHE A 93 -45.80 6.39 38.36
C PHE A 93 -45.29 6.13 36.94
N ASP A 94 -46.12 5.51 36.10
CA ASP A 94 -45.85 5.37 34.68
C ASP A 94 -46.19 6.66 33.89
N GLY A 95 -46.78 7.67 34.55
CA GLY A 95 -47.11 8.96 33.93
C GLY A 95 -48.44 8.97 33.17
N LEU A 96 -49.17 7.85 33.16
CA LEU A 96 -50.57 7.79 32.78
C LEU A 96 -51.44 8.06 34.01
N THR A 97 -52.59 8.68 33.78
CA THR A 97 -53.61 8.79 34.85
C THR A 97 -54.54 7.60 34.76
N ALA A 98 -55.13 7.16 35.87
CA ALA A 98 -56.10 6.06 35.88
C ALA A 98 -57.22 6.22 34.83
N LEU A 99 -57.63 7.46 34.52
CA LEU A 99 -58.59 7.74 33.45
C LEU A 99 -58.01 7.50 32.03
N MET A 100 -56.74 7.83 31.80
CA MET A 100 -56.05 7.57 30.54
C MET A 100 -55.89 6.07 30.31
N GLU A 101 -55.50 5.33 31.35
CA GLU A 101 -55.35 3.87 31.33
C GLU A 101 -56.68 3.17 31.06
N TYR A 102 -57.77 3.60 31.72
CA TYR A 102 -59.12 3.10 31.40
C TYR A 102 -59.51 3.38 29.94
N CYS A 103 -59.13 4.54 29.41
CA CYS A 103 -59.50 4.96 28.07
C CYS A 103 -58.67 4.32 26.96
N TRP A 104 -57.47 3.81 27.24
CA TRP A 104 -56.61 3.13 26.27
C TRP A 104 -57.36 2.00 25.55
N PRO A 105 -57.27 1.85 24.21
CA PRO A 105 -56.41 2.56 23.24
C PRO A 105 -57.04 3.82 22.61
N TYR A 106 -58.00 4.47 23.27
CA TYR A 106 -58.60 5.73 22.82
C TYR A 106 -57.94 6.93 23.50
N ASP A 107 -57.78 8.03 22.76
CA ASP A 107 -57.50 9.32 23.40
C ASP A 107 -58.68 9.77 24.28
N LEU A 108 -58.41 10.67 25.23
CA LEU A 108 -59.43 11.15 26.19
C LEU A 108 -60.67 11.77 25.51
N ASP A 109 -60.49 12.41 24.34
CA ASP A 109 -61.59 13.05 23.60
C ASP A 109 -62.48 11.99 22.89
N SER A 110 -61.88 10.94 22.35
CA SER A 110 -62.54 9.85 21.63
C SER A 110 -63.18 8.85 22.58
N CYS A 111 -62.59 8.65 23.76
CA CYS A 111 -63.08 7.75 24.80
C CYS A 111 -64.52 8.08 25.23
N PHE A 112 -64.90 9.36 25.25
CA PHE A 112 -66.21 9.83 25.73
C PHE A 112 -67.13 10.43 24.66
N THR A 113 -66.72 10.44 23.39
CA THR A 113 -67.56 10.95 22.29
C THR A 113 -68.34 9.84 21.58
N ASP A 114 -69.42 10.20 20.87
CA ASP A 114 -70.25 9.26 20.08
C ASP A 114 -69.51 8.68 18.85
N ASN A 115 -68.23 9.01 18.67
CA ASN A 115 -67.41 8.60 17.53
C ASN A 115 -66.68 7.26 17.74
N ARG A 116 -66.64 6.70 18.97
CA ARG A 116 -66.05 5.39 19.25
C ARG A 116 -66.95 4.24 18.77
N THR A 117 -66.35 3.21 18.17
CA THR A 117 -67.07 2.04 17.65
C THR A 117 -67.06 0.84 18.62
N GLY A 118 -66.23 0.87 19.67
CA GLY A 118 -66.03 -0.21 20.64
C GLY A 118 -65.97 0.24 22.11
N LEU A 119 -65.67 -0.71 23.01
CA LEU A 119 -65.35 -0.44 24.42
C LEU A 119 -63.82 -0.27 24.56
N PRO A 120 -63.33 0.49 25.56
CA PRO A 120 -61.90 0.58 25.89
C PRO A 120 -61.29 -0.77 26.32
N GLY A 121 -59.97 -0.89 26.24
CA GLY A 121 -59.20 -2.11 26.46
C GLY A 121 -59.20 -3.07 25.26
N LYS A 122 -58.18 -3.92 25.21
CA LYS A 122 -57.96 -4.94 24.16
C LYS A 122 -59.06 -6.03 24.27
N PRO A 123 -59.87 -6.27 23.22
CA PRO A 123 -60.98 -7.23 23.29
C PRO A 123 -60.53 -8.68 23.51
N ASP A 124 -61.45 -9.52 24.02
CA ASP A 124 -61.18 -10.88 24.52
C ASP A 124 -60.77 -11.88 23.43
N ASP A 125 -61.02 -11.56 22.16
CA ASP A 125 -60.65 -12.37 21.00
C ASP A 125 -59.21 -12.13 20.52
N ILE A 126 -58.57 -11.04 20.95
CA ILE A 126 -57.17 -10.69 20.60
C ILE A 126 -56.25 -10.48 21.81
N SER A 127 -56.80 -10.42 23.04
CA SER A 127 -56.01 -10.37 24.28
C SER A 127 -55.31 -11.70 24.56
N GLU A 128 -54.05 -11.66 25.02
CA GLU A 128 -53.30 -12.84 25.45
C GLU A 128 -53.96 -13.57 26.65
N THR A 129 -54.63 -12.80 27.50
CA THR A 129 -55.32 -13.29 28.70
C THR A 129 -56.67 -13.95 28.41
N GLY A 130 -57.17 -13.88 27.17
CA GLY A 130 -58.45 -14.44 26.72
C GLY A 130 -59.69 -13.81 27.35
N VAL A 131 -59.52 -12.62 27.94
CA VAL A 131 -60.55 -11.74 28.50
C VAL A 131 -60.19 -10.31 28.14
N ARG A 132 -61.18 -9.42 28.08
CA ARG A 132 -60.89 -8.00 27.80
C ARG A 132 -59.86 -7.47 28.79
N TRP A 133 -58.75 -7.00 28.25
CA TRP A 133 -57.56 -6.61 28.99
C TRP A 133 -57.42 -5.08 28.95
N TYR A 134 -57.09 -4.49 30.09
CA TYR A 134 -56.90 -3.06 30.29
C TYR A 134 -55.53 -2.87 30.94
N LEU A 135 -54.95 -1.68 30.77
CA LEU A 135 -53.84 -1.22 31.58
C LEU A 135 -54.24 -1.25 33.05
N ASP A 136 -53.36 -1.78 33.91
CA ASP A 136 -53.60 -1.93 35.34
C ASP A 136 -53.06 -0.70 36.07
N PRO A 137 -53.91 0.19 36.62
CA PRO A 137 -53.53 1.46 37.30
C PRO A 137 -52.80 1.28 38.63
N ARG A 138 -52.22 0.10 38.84
CA ARG A 138 -51.44 -0.30 40.01
C ARG A 138 -50.09 -0.92 39.62
N MET A 139 -49.81 -1.14 38.35
CA MET A 139 -48.60 -1.77 37.83
C MET A 139 -48.14 -0.93 36.65
N GLY A 140 -46.92 -0.41 36.69
CA GLY A 140 -46.45 0.52 35.67
C GLY A 140 -45.97 -0.15 34.38
N ASP A 141 -46.02 -1.47 34.34
CA ASP A 141 -45.71 -2.38 33.24
C ASP A 141 -46.76 -3.52 33.35
N THR A 142 -47.83 -3.40 32.57
CA THR A 142 -49.04 -4.22 32.70
C THR A 142 -48.84 -5.63 32.16
N ASP A 143 -48.05 -5.80 31.11
CA ASP A 143 -47.83 -7.08 30.43
C ASP A 143 -46.51 -7.77 30.82
N GLY A 144 -45.61 -7.05 31.48
CA GLY A 144 -44.46 -7.56 32.22
C GLY A 144 -43.23 -7.83 31.36
N ASP A 145 -43.07 -7.09 30.27
CA ASP A 145 -41.96 -7.25 29.33
C ASP A 145 -40.74 -6.37 29.66
N GLY A 146 -40.89 -5.41 30.57
CA GLY A 146 -39.85 -4.48 31.00
C GLY A 146 -39.99 -3.06 30.45
N LEU A 147 -40.91 -2.83 29.51
CA LEU A 147 -41.31 -1.52 29.03
C LEU A 147 -42.47 -0.97 29.87
N PRO A 148 -42.39 0.26 30.38
CA PRO A 148 -43.52 0.81 31.13
C PRO A 148 -44.66 1.27 30.23
N ASP A 149 -45.91 1.06 30.67
CA ASP A 149 -47.12 1.38 29.91
C ASP A 149 -47.11 2.82 29.37
N GLY A 150 -46.72 3.80 30.21
CA GLY A 150 -46.62 5.19 29.80
C GLY A 150 -45.51 5.49 28.78
N PHE A 151 -44.39 4.74 28.80
CA PHE A 151 -43.36 4.85 27.77
C PHE A 151 -43.92 4.40 26.42
N GLU A 152 -44.53 3.23 26.37
CA GLU A 152 -45.07 2.64 25.14
C GLU A 152 -46.21 3.47 24.56
N VAL A 153 -47.15 3.93 25.41
CA VAL A 153 -48.22 4.85 25.00
C VAL A 153 -47.63 6.13 24.39
N SER A 154 -46.60 6.70 25.01
CA SER A 154 -45.95 7.90 24.49
C SER A 154 -45.25 7.63 23.16
N MET A 155 -44.51 6.52 23.03
CA MET A 155 -43.79 6.15 21.80
C MET A 155 -44.76 5.86 20.65
N CYS A 156 -45.82 5.09 20.92
CA CYS A 156 -46.89 4.84 19.96
C CYS A 156 -47.58 6.13 19.52
N MET A 157 -48.03 6.98 20.44
CA MET A 157 -48.76 8.20 20.06
C MET A 157 -47.89 9.25 19.36
N SER A 158 -46.57 9.22 19.60
CA SER A 158 -45.64 10.25 19.10
C SER A 158 -44.95 9.84 17.80
N TYR A 159 -44.62 8.55 17.63
CA TYR A 159 -43.69 8.09 16.58
C TYR A 159 -44.23 6.92 15.76
N THR A 160 -44.71 5.84 16.38
CA THR A 160 -44.92 4.54 15.69
C THR A 160 -46.38 4.18 15.42
N GLY A 161 -47.34 4.79 16.11
CA GLY A 161 -48.75 4.45 16.03
C GLY A 161 -49.55 5.28 15.04
N GLU A 162 -50.66 4.72 14.56
CA GLU A 162 -51.65 5.43 13.75
C GLU A 162 -53.04 5.38 14.37
N ILE A 163 -53.82 6.46 14.22
CA ILE A 163 -55.24 6.46 14.60
C ILE A 163 -56.06 5.88 13.45
N ASN A 164 -56.74 4.77 13.70
CA ASN A 164 -57.69 4.21 12.75
C ASN A 164 -58.86 5.19 12.50
N ALA A 165 -58.96 5.71 11.28
CA ALA A 165 -59.91 6.75 10.92
C ALA A 165 -61.39 6.36 11.03
N GLN A 166 -61.73 5.07 11.19
CA GLN A 166 -63.10 4.61 11.38
C GLN A 166 -63.43 4.28 12.84
N THR A 167 -62.48 3.72 13.58
CA THR A 167 -62.71 3.29 14.97
C THR A 167 -62.25 4.32 15.99
N HIS A 168 -61.34 5.24 15.63
CA HIS A 168 -60.60 6.17 16.49
C HIS A 168 -59.75 5.48 17.56
N VAL A 169 -59.36 4.22 17.31
CA VAL A 169 -58.43 3.44 18.13
C VAL A 169 -57.01 3.74 17.66
N TRP A 170 -56.08 3.93 18.60
CA TRP A 170 -54.65 3.85 18.29
C TRP A 170 -54.28 2.40 17.98
N GLU A 171 -53.70 2.20 16.81
CA GLU A 171 -53.10 0.94 16.38
C GLU A 171 -51.59 1.11 16.55
N CYS A 172 -51.04 0.44 17.57
CA CYS A 172 -49.61 0.45 17.88
C CYS A 172 -49.02 -0.87 17.37
N GLU A 173 -48.12 -0.79 16.38
CA GLU A 173 -47.49 -1.98 15.78
C GLU A 173 -46.18 -2.35 16.50
N ILE A 174 -45.48 -1.37 17.08
CA ILE A 174 -44.14 -1.52 17.65
C ILE A 174 -44.14 -1.49 19.18
N PHE A 175 -44.84 -0.54 19.81
CA PHE A 175 -44.94 -0.42 21.28
C PHE A 175 -46.43 -0.48 21.69
N ASP A 176 -46.91 -1.63 22.14
CA ASP A 176 -48.27 -1.87 22.62
C ASP A 176 -48.23 -2.37 24.07
N PRO A 177 -48.67 -1.56 25.06
CA PRO A 177 -48.60 -1.86 26.50
C PRO A 177 -49.49 -3.01 27.00
N LEU A 178 -50.00 -3.80 26.07
CA LEU A 178 -50.82 -5.00 26.28
C LEU A 178 -50.33 -6.13 25.34
N ASN A 179 -49.05 -6.16 25.01
CA ASN A 179 -48.41 -7.08 24.06
C ASN A 179 -46.95 -7.45 24.40
N SER A 180 -46.70 -8.08 25.55
CA SER A 180 -45.37 -8.51 26.06
C SER A 180 -44.26 -9.07 25.13
N SER A 181 -44.54 -9.36 23.86
CA SER A 181 -43.53 -9.69 22.85
C SER A 181 -42.68 -8.51 22.38
N ASP A 182 -43.16 -7.27 22.49
CA ASP A 182 -42.45 -6.08 22.01
C ASP A 182 -41.27 -5.67 22.89
N GLY A 183 -41.27 -5.92 24.20
CA GLY A 183 -40.09 -5.69 25.04
C GLY A 183 -38.84 -6.49 24.63
N LEU A 184 -39.02 -7.68 24.03
CA LEU A 184 -37.95 -8.52 23.48
C LEU A 184 -37.71 -8.30 21.98
N ALA A 185 -38.50 -7.42 21.36
CA ALA A 185 -38.24 -6.98 19.99
C ALA A 185 -37.10 -5.95 20.00
N ASP A 186 -36.44 -5.87 18.86
CA ASP A 186 -35.48 -4.84 18.47
C ASP A 186 -36.21 -4.12 17.31
N SER A 187 -36.53 -2.85 17.51
CA SER A 187 -37.57 -2.14 16.71
C SER A 187 -37.01 -1.13 15.73
N ASP A 188 -35.80 -0.66 15.98
CA ASP A 188 -34.92 -0.05 14.99
C ASP A 188 -34.32 -1.12 14.06
N ARG A 189 -34.41 -2.41 14.43
CA ARG A 189 -34.28 -3.50 13.46
C ARG A 189 -35.22 -3.33 12.29
N CYS A 190 -34.65 -3.40 11.10
CA CYS A 190 -35.42 -3.71 9.92
C CYS A 190 -36.05 -5.12 10.08
N GLU A 191 -37.31 -5.32 9.65
CA GLU A 191 -38.03 -6.62 9.72
C GLU A 191 -37.28 -7.80 9.03
N LEU A 192 -36.13 -7.54 8.39
CA LEU A 192 -35.33 -8.49 7.62
C LEU A 192 -33.82 -8.26 7.93
N VAL A 193 -33.16 -9.36 8.32
CA VAL A 193 -31.92 -9.47 9.12
C VAL A 193 -30.62 -8.94 8.48
N THR A 194 -30.62 -8.30 7.31
CA THR A 194 -29.36 -8.15 6.55
C THR A 194 -29.08 -6.79 5.89
N VAL A 195 -29.58 -5.70 6.47
CA VAL A 195 -29.15 -4.35 6.08
C VAL A 195 -27.90 -3.97 6.88
N PHE A 196 -26.85 -3.54 6.18
CA PHE A 196 -25.71 -2.85 6.80
C PHE A 196 -26.21 -1.60 7.55
N ASN A 197 -26.01 -1.53 8.86
CA ASN A 197 -26.53 -0.48 9.75
C ASN A 197 -28.08 -0.39 9.82
N CYS A 198 -28.82 -1.50 9.94
CA CYS A 198 -30.21 -1.43 10.40
C CYS A 198 -30.44 -2.35 11.60
N GLY A 199 -31.03 -1.80 12.65
CA GLY A 199 -30.86 -2.31 14.01
C GLY A 199 -29.51 -1.93 14.58
N ASP A 200 -29.45 -1.96 15.90
CA ASP A 200 -28.27 -1.79 16.73
C ASP A 200 -27.71 -3.12 17.25
N GLY A 201 -28.40 -4.24 16.97
CA GLY A 201 -27.90 -5.59 17.19
C GLY A 201 -26.57 -5.86 16.47
N PHE A 202 -25.68 -6.60 17.12
CA PHE A 202 -24.30 -6.78 16.70
C PHE A 202 -23.92 -8.27 16.69
N ASP A 203 -23.46 -8.78 15.54
CA ASP A 203 -23.01 -10.18 15.38
C ASP A 203 -21.64 -10.36 16.05
N VAL A 204 -21.64 -11.03 17.19
CA VAL A 204 -20.47 -11.20 18.06
C VAL A 204 -19.60 -12.35 17.58
N ASP A 205 -20.17 -13.39 17.00
CA ASP A 205 -19.42 -14.58 16.57
C ASP A 205 -19.06 -14.60 15.07
N ARG A 206 -19.47 -13.55 14.34
CA ARG A 206 -19.18 -13.24 12.94
C ARG A 206 -19.63 -14.33 11.99
N ASP A 207 -20.66 -15.08 12.36
CA ASP A 207 -21.16 -16.17 11.56
C ASP A 207 -21.99 -15.69 10.36
N GLY A 208 -22.49 -14.46 10.39
CA GLY A 208 -23.25 -13.82 9.32
C GLY A 208 -24.75 -13.69 9.59
N GLU A 209 -25.22 -14.07 10.79
CA GLU A 209 -26.60 -13.98 11.24
C GLU A 209 -26.69 -13.36 12.63
N ILE A 210 -27.45 -12.25 12.78
CA ILE A 210 -27.73 -11.70 14.12
C ILE A 210 -28.88 -12.50 14.75
N GLU A 211 -28.58 -13.14 15.87
CA GLU A 211 -29.47 -14.06 16.55
C GLU A 211 -30.23 -13.39 17.71
N PRO A 212 -31.34 -13.98 18.22
CA PRO A 212 -32.13 -13.37 19.29
C PRO A 212 -31.42 -13.08 20.60
N HIS A 213 -30.18 -13.54 20.76
CA HIS A 213 -29.36 -13.29 21.93
C HIS A 213 -28.29 -12.20 21.70
N GLU A 214 -28.22 -11.67 20.48
CA GLU A 214 -27.34 -10.60 20.00
C GLU A 214 -28.13 -9.34 19.61
N TYR A 215 -29.46 -9.38 19.74
CA TYR A 215 -30.29 -8.19 19.63
C TYR A 215 -30.03 -7.29 20.83
N TYR A 216 -29.98 -5.99 20.58
CA TYR A 216 -30.13 -5.02 21.63
C TYR A 216 -31.61 -4.66 21.70
N THR A 217 -32.28 -5.21 22.71
CA THR A 217 -33.75 -5.20 22.74
C THR A 217 -34.30 -3.86 23.22
N ASN A 218 -35.53 -3.52 22.80
CA ASN A 218 -36.24 -2.31 23.23
C ASN A 218 -36.18 -2.06 24.75
N THR A 219 -36.25 -3.15 25.54
CA THR A 219 -36.18 -3.10 27.00
C THR A 219 -34.79 -2.74 27.49
N GLU A 220 -33.75 -3.33 26.90
CA GLU A 220 -32.35 -3.06 27.25
C GLU A 220 -31.99 -1.61 26.93
N GLU A 221 -32.45 -1.11 25.78
CA GLU A 221 -32.31 0.27 25.35
C GLU A 221 -32.97 1.30 26.29
N TYR A 222 -34.25 1.09 26.61
CA TYR A 222 -34.97 1.95 27.56
C TYR A 222 -34.26 2.01 28.92
N LEU A 223 -33.77 0.85 29.38
CA LEU A 223 -33.09 0.71 30.66
C LEU A 223 -31.59 1.04 30.61
N TYR A 224 -31.01 1.42 29.47
CA TYR A 224 -29.58 1.71 29.35
C TYR A 224 -29.11 2.75 30.37
N GLY A 225 -28.16 2.38 31.24
CA GLY A 225 -27.65 3.25 32.31
C GLY A 225 -28.58 3.38 33.53
N ALA A 226 -29.65 2.57 33.63
CA ALA A 226 -30.48 2.48 34.82
C ALA A 226 -29.77 1.69 35.95
N PRO A 227 -29.88 2.10 37.22
CA PRO A 227 -29.44 1.28 38.35
C PRO A 227 -30.16 -0.07 38.40
N GLU A 228 -29.50 -1.16 38.83
CA GLU A 228 -30.13 -2.49 39.01
C GLU A 228 -31.38 -2.49 39.92
N SER A 229 -31.53 -1.46 40.75
CA SER A 229 -32.70 -1.29 41.63
C SER A 229 -33.80 -0.44 41.00
N TRP A 230 -33.73 -0.05 39.72
CA TRP A 230 -34.72 0.80 39.09
C TRP A 230 -36.04 0.06 38.89
N THR A 231 -37.16 0.72 39.18
CA THR A 231 -38.49 0.17 38.93
C THR A 231 -39.49 1.31 38.83
N THR A 232 -40.33 1.29 37.81
CA THR A 232 -41.31 2.35 37.53
C THR A 232 -42.17 2.67 38.75
N GLU A 233 -42.68 1.66 39.46
CA GLU A 233 -43.51 1.86 40.65
C GLU A 233 -42.78 2.43 41.85
N PHE A 234 -41.48 2.71 41.79
CA PHE A 234 -40.76 3.43 42.84
C PHE A 234 -40.16 4.74 42.33
N ASP A 235 -39.58 4.70 41.14
CA ASP A 235 -38.70 5.75 40.62
C ASP A 235 -39.38 6.62 39.55
N GLY A 236 -40.52 6.17 39.01
CA GLY A 236 -41.20 6.77 37.86
C GLY A 236 -40.57 6.37 36.53
N LEU A 237 -41.03 6.98 35.44
CA LEU A 237 -40.43 6.75 34.13
C LEU A 237 -39.00 7.29 34.05
N ARG A 238 -38.16 6.58 33.30
CA ARG A 238 -36.76 6.91 33.03
C ARG A 238 -36.61 8.02 31.99
N CYS A 239 -36.96 9.23 32.40
CA CYS A 239 -36.93 10.43 31.56
C CYS A 239 -36.48 11.67 32.36
N SER A 240 -36.24 12.77 31.66
CA SER A 240 -35.98 14.11 32.20
C SER A 240 -36.96 15.11 31.59
N GLY A 241 -37.52 16.01 32.40
CA GLY A 241 -38.34 17.12 31.90
C GLY A 241 -39.77 16.73 31.50
N GLN A 242 -40.29 17.32 30.40
CA GLN A 242 -41.64 17.02 29.90
C GLN A 242 -41.61 16.01 28.76
N VAL A 243 -42.28 14.87 28.94
CA VAL A 243 -42.57 13.92 27.85
C VAL A 243 -43.95 14.23 27.26
N PRO A 244 -44.12 14.26 25.92
CA PRO A 244 -45.42 14.40 25.28
C PRO A 244 -46.44 13.37 25.78
N HIS A 245 -47.73 13.71 25.78
CA HIS A 245 -48.84 12.82 26.14
C HIS A 245 -48.93 12.32 27.60
N LEU A 246 -47.89 12.51 28.41
CA LEU A 246 -47.83 12.04 29.81
C LEU A 246 -47.98 13.17 30.84
N VAL A 247 -48.28 12.80 32.09
CA VAL A 247 -48.51 13.72 33.22
C VAL A 247 -47.53 13.44 34.35
N ASP A 248 -46.62 14.39 34.62
CA ASP A 248 -45.57 14.25 35.65
C ASP A 248 -44.78 12.91 35.59
N PRO A 249 -44.32 12.50 34.38
CA PRO A 249 -43.75 11.16 34.15
C PRO A 249 -42.38 10.97 34.81
N CYS A 250 -41.54 12.01 34.78
CA CYS A 250 -40.15 11.95 35.23
C CYS A 250 -40.08 12.36 36.70
N ARG A 251 -39.96 11.40 37.63
CA ARG A 251 -39.92 11.66 39.08
C ARG A 251 -38.53 11.63 39.69
N THR A 252 -37.52 11.56 38.83
CA THR A 252 -36.13 11.35 39.15
C THR A 252 -35.41 12.72 39.23
N ASP A 253 -34.30 12.79 39.95
CA ASP A 253 -33.40 13.96 39.93
C ASP A 253 -32.35 13.84 38.80
N GLU A 254 -32.45 12.81 37.97
CA GLU A 254 -31.53 12.55 36.85
C GLU A 254 -31.89 13.43 35.65
N THR A 255 -30.88 14.00 35.01
CA THR A 255 -31.03 14.88 33.86
C THR A 255 -29.95 14.56 32.84
N ARG A 256 -30.27 14.67 31.55
CA ARG A 256 -29.27 14.58 30.47
C ARG A 256 -28.15 15.62 30.68
N PRO A 257 -26.90 15.34 30.26
CA PRO A 257 -25.78 16.30 30.40
C PRO A 257 -26.04 17.68 29.78
N THR A 258 -26.89 17.74 28.76
CA THR A 258 -27.35 18.93 28.03
C THR A 258 -28.49 19.71 28.71
N ASN A 259 -29.12 19.15 29.76
CA ASN A 259 -30.30 19.68 30.48
C ASN A 259 -31.54 19.89 29.59
N ASP A 260 -31.67 19.11 28.52
CA ASP A 260 -32.87 19.01 27.69
C ASP A 260 -33.84 17.94 28.22
N ASP A 261 -35.07 18.00 27.72
CA ASP A 261 -36.16 17.09 28.08
C ASP A 261 -36.14 15.88 27.13
N GLY A 262 -36.37 14.67 27.65
CA GLY A 262 -36.38 13.42 26.86
C GLY A 262 -36.14 12.15 27.68
N TRP A 263 -36.09 11.00 27.02
CA TRP A 263 -35.76 9.69 27.62
C TRP A 263 -34.29 9.65 28.10
N LEU A 264 -33.96 8.87 29.12
CA LEU A 264 -32.56 8.80 29.60
C LEU A 264 -31.77 7.61 29.04
N GLY A 265 -32.41 6.68 28.35
CA GLY A 265 -31.76 5.53 27.69
C GLY A 265 -31.42 5.83 26.24
N THR A 266 -30.98 4.81 25.51
CA THR A 266 -30.92 4.85 24.04
C THR A 266 -32.34 4.90 23.45
N ASP A 267 -32.47 5.10 22.15
CA ASP A 267 -33.76 5.34 21.48
C ASP A 267 -34.12 4.10 20.66
N PRO A 268 -35.12 3.29 21.06
CA PRO A 268 -35.49 2.02 20.39
C PRO A 268 -36.00 2.10 18.96
N LEU A 269 -35.80 3.22 18.29
CA LEU A 269 -36.16 3.48 16.91
C LEU A 269 -34.97 4.04 16.10
N ASP A 270 -33.79 4.16 16.71
CA ASP A 270 -32.60 4.81 16.18
C ASP A 270 -31.37 3.99 16.61
N ASN A 271 -30.61 3.46 15.65
CA ASN A 271 -29.56 2.50 15.95
C ASN A 271 -28.21 3.11 16.37
N ASP A 272 -28.12 4.43 16.40
CA ASP A 272 -26.93 5.23 16.70
C ASP A 272 -27.37 6.48 17.50
N THR A 273 -27.48 6.31 18.82
CA THR A 273 -28.20 7.21 19.73
C THR A 273 -27.32 8.25 20.41
N ASP A 274 -26.49 8.99 19.68
CA ASP A 274 -25.80 10.11 20.33
C ASP A 274 -26.69 11.32 20.58
N TYR A 275 -26.84 11.69 21.84
CA TYR A 275 -27.51 12.95 22.20
C TYR A 275 -26.56 14.13 22.34
N TYR A 276 -25.31 13.89 22.74
CA TYR A 276 -24.39 14.97 23.11
C TYR A 276 -22.94 14.68 22.75
N ARG A 277 -22.15 15.75 22.76
CA ARG A 277 -20.68 15.68 22.70
C ARG A 277 -20.02 16.53 23.77
N TRP A 278 -18.90 16.09 24.30
CA TRP A 278 -18.07 16.86 25.23
C TRP A 278 -17.08 17.74 24.47
N ALA A 279 -17.10 19.05 24.72
CA ALA A 279 -16.10 19.96 24.14
C ALA A 279 -15.59 21.01 25.14
N GLY A 280 -14.28 21.33 25.04
CA GLY A 280 -13.61 22.40 25.79
C GLY A 280 -13.05 22.01 27.16
N ASN A 281 -12.42 22.97 27.87
CA ASN A 281 -11.90 22.77 29.22
C ASN A 281 -12.39 23.88 30.19
N PRO A 282 -13.15 23.55 31.26
CA PRO A 282 -13.66 22.23 31.61
C PRO A 282 -14.74 21.78 30.61
N GLY A 283 -14.79 20.49 30.29
CA GLY A 283 -15.70 19.91 29.29
C GLY A 283 -17.15 20.30 29.55
N GLN A 284 -17.79 20.88 28.53
CA GLN A 284 -19.22 21.18 28.54
C GLN A 284 -19.90 20.29 27.49
N ALA A 285 -21.00 19.65 27.87
CA ALA A 285 -21.82 18.88 26.94
C ALA A 285 -22.59 19.83 26.00
N PHE A 286 -22.55 19.53 24.71
CA PHE A 286 -23.33 20.21 23.68
C PHE A 286 -24.24 19.19 23.02
N GLY A 287 -25.53 19.52 22.90
CA GLY A 287 -26.46 18.66 22.17
C GLY A 287 -26.18 18.66 20.68
N LEU A 288 -26.44 17.54 20.04
CA LEU A 288 -26.22 17.37 18.61
C LEU A 288 -27.45 17.80 17.81
N THR A 289 -27.22 18.30 16.59
CA THR A 289 -28.30 18.64 15.65
C THR A 289 -28.71 17.47 14.76
N GLN A 290 -27.77 16.55 14.55
CA GLN A 290 -27.95 15.26 13.92
C GLN A 290 -27.40 14.28 14.95
N LYS A 291 -28.24 13.34 15.41
CA LYS A 291 -27.80 12.29 16.33
C LYS A 291 -26.83 11.35 15.61
N GLY A 292 -26.05 10.67 16.42
CA GLY A 292 -25.09 9.67 16.04
C GLY A 292 -23.71 10.17 15.61
N ASP A 293 -22.73 9.27 15.74
CA ASP A 293 -21.34 9.46 15.34
C ASP A 293 -20.87 8.44 14.30
N GLY A 294 -21.72 7.48 13.95
CA GLY A 294 -21.47 6.44 12.96
C GLY A 294 -21.18 5.07 13.55
N ILE A 295 -21.13 4.93 14.88
CA ILE A 295 -21.03 3.64 15.59
C ILE A 295 -22.44 3.25 16.06
N ILE A 296 -22.79 1.96 16.03
CA ILE A 296 -24.11 1.51 16.50
C ILE A 296 -24.12 1.27 18.01
N ASP A 297 -25.26 1.53 18.65
CA ASP A 297 -25.41 1.46 20.11
C ASP A 297 -25.01 0.09 20.69
N GLY A 298 -25.42 -1.01 20.03
CA GLY A 298 -25.10 -2.35 20.52
C GLY A 298 -23.61 -2.70 20.48
N TRP A 299 -22.87 -2.18 19.49
CA TRP A 299 -21.41 -2.34 19.42
C TRP A 299 -20.72 -1.56 20.55
N GLU A 300 -21.13 -0.31 20.77
CA GLU A 300 -20.61 0.52 21.85
C GLU A 300 -20.85 -0.12 23.22
N ILE A 301 -22.04 -0.67 23.44
CA ILE A 301 -22.38 -1.30 24.71
C ILE A 301 -21.59 -2.59 24.93
N TYR A 302 -21.41 -3.40 23.89
CA TYR A 302 -20.58 -4.60 23.97
C TYR A 302 -19.17 -4.26 24.44
N PHE A 303 -18.59 -3.17 23.91
CA PHE A 303 -17.27 -2.66 24.27
C PHE A 303 -17.26 -1.61 25.38
N GLN A 304 -18.38 -1.40 26.09
CA GLN A 304 -18.48 -0.49 27.24
C GLN A 304 -18.17 1.00 26.93
N LEU A 305 -18.40 1.45 25.69
CA LEU A 305 -18.46 2.85 25.29
C LEU A 305 -19.81 3.47 25.69
N ASP A 306 -19.95 4.81 25.58
CA ASP A 306 -21.17 5.54 25.96
C ASP A 306 -21.97 5.90 24.70
N PRO A 307 -23.02 5.14 24.33
CA PRO A 307 -23.82 5.31 23.12
C PRO A 307 -24.66 6.58 23.10
N LEU A 308 -24.53 7.44 24.13
CA LEU A 308 -25.16 8.75 24.18
C LEU A 308 -24.16 9.88 23.87
N ASN A 309 -22.87 9.55 23.72
CA ASN A 309 -21.74 10.46 23.71
C ASN A 309 -20.85 10.33 22.47
N SER A 310 -21.21 11.07 21.42
CA SER A 310 -20.51 11.16 20.13
C SER A 310 -19.02 11.58 20.13
N SER A 311 -18.42 11.83 21.30
CA SER A 311 -17.02 12.25 21.44
C SER A 311 -16.07 11.09 21.64
N ASP A 312 -16.54 9.93 22.09
CA ASP A 312 -15.70 8.74 22.24
C ASP A 312 -15.44 8.03 20.91
N ALA A 313 -16.27 8.18 19.87
CA ALA A 313 -15.90 7.74 18.52
C ALA A 313 -14.50 8.21 18.04
N LEU A 314 -14.08 9.41 18.41
CA LEU A 314 -12.77 9.98 18.02
C LEU A 314 -11.68 9.80 19.08
N ILE A 315 -11.96 9.03 20.13
CA ILE A 315 -10.98 8.71 21.17
C ILE A 315 -10.38 7.36 20.83
N ASP A 316 -9.06 7.29 20.94
CA ASP A 316 -8.28 6.06 21.05
C ASP A 316 -8.31 5.64 22.53
N SER A 317 -9.06 4.59 22.82
CA SER A 317 -9.44 4.22 24.19
C SER A 317 -8.38 3.38 24.91
N ASP A 318 -7.60 2.60 24.16
CA ASP A 318 -6.58 1.67 24.62
C ASP A 318 -5.14 2.15 24.36
N VAL A 319 -4.98 3.24 23.60
CA VAL A 319 -3.74 3.99 23.35
C VAL A 319 -2.74 3.17 22.55
N ASP A 320 -3.22 2.58 21.47
CA ASP A 320 -2.46 1.69 20.59
C ASP A 320 -2.01 2.35 19.28
N GLY A 321 -2.42 3.61 19.05
CA GLY A 321 -2.00 4.40 17.89
C GLY A 321 -0.49 4.48 17.69
N TRP A 322 -0.06 4.70 16.45
CA TRP A 322 1.34 4.60 16.05
C TRP A 322 1.91 5.90 15.48
N ASP A 323 3.01 6.38 16.06
CA ASP A 323 3.72 7.62 15.68
C ASP A 323 4.48 7.44 14.36
N ILE A 324 3.76 7.47 13.24
CA ILE A 324 4.31 7.27 11.90
C ILE A 324 5.30 8.40 11.50
N ASN A 325 5.02 9.63 11.92
CA ASN A 325 5.84 10.79 11.55
C ASN A 325 7.07 10.98 12.47
N ARG A 326 7.12 10.21 13.56
CA ARG A 326 8.23 10.11 14.53
C ARG A 326 8.53 11.43 15.24
N ASP A 327 7.52 12.29 15.47
CA ASP A 327 7.69 13.55 16.21
C ASP A 327 7.61 13.38 17.74
N GLY A 328 7.35 12.15 18.20
CA GLY A 328 7.25 11.76 19.60
C GLY A 328 5.86 11.94 20.21
N ALA A 329 4.84 12.22 19.39
CA ALA A 329 3.46 12.34 19.82
C ALA A 329 2.49 11.73 18.80
N ILE A 330 1.61 10.85 19.28
CA ILE A 330 0.49 10.33 18.50
C ILE A 330 -0.55 11.46 18.37
N SER A 331 -0.77 11.93 17.14
CA SER A 331 -1.76 12.95 16.84
C SER A 331 -3.19 12.37 16.90
N PRO A 332 -4.13 12.99 17.65
CA PRO A 332 -5.49 12.49 17.75
C PRO A 332 -6.37 12.91 16.57
N ASP A 333 -7.43 12.16 16.32
CA ASP A 333 -8.42 12.48 15.31
C ASP A 333 -9.21 13.75 15.61
N THR A 334 -9.43 14.55 14.56
CA THR A 334 -10.04 15.88 14.71
C THR A 334 -11.48 15.96 14.21
N SER A 335 -11.91 15.06 13.33
CA SER A 335 -13.29 15.02 12.86
C SER A 335 -13.68 13.69 12.21
N SER A 336 -14.92 13.27 12.41
CA SER A 336 -15.57 12.15 11.71
C SER A 336 -16.01 12.45 10.27
N VAL A 337 -15.87 13.70 9.78
CA VAL A 337 -16.46 14.14 8.49
C VAL A 337 -15.41 14.42 7.41
N THR A 338 -14.27 14.98 7.79
CA THR A 338 -13.10 15.11 6.93
C THR A 338 -12.07 14.16 7.50
N LEU A 339 -11.81 13.05 6.80
CA LEU A 339 -10.79 12.04 7.11
C LEU A 339 -9.35 12.62 7.09
N ASP A 340 -9.12 13.80 7.68
CA ASP A 340 -7.80 14.22 8.17
C ASP A 340 -7.61 13.51 9.51
N LEU A 341 -7.47 12.18 9.41
CA LEU A 341 -7.21 11.26 10.50
C LEU A 341 -5.77 11.46 10.97
N GLY A 342 -5.57 11.36 12.28
CA GLY A 342 -4.29 11.47 12.94
C GLY A 342 -3.51 10.16 12.90
N GLU A 343 -2.70 9.94 13.93
CA GLU A 343 -1.91 8.72 14.17
C GLU A 343 -2.54 7.81 15.22
N ALA A 344 -3.55 8.32 15.93
CA ALA A 344 -4.35 7.54 16.87
C ALA A 344 -5.30 6.64 16.06
N LEU A 345 -5.45 5.38 16.47
CA LEU A 345 -6.51 4.52 15.95
C LEU A 345 -7.76 4.77 16.81
N SER A 346 -8.74 5.46 16.27
CA SER A 346 -9.95 5.81 17.05
C SER A 346 -10.99 4.69 17.06
N ASN A 347 -11.85 4.69 18.09
CA ASN A 347 -12.96 3.73 18.20
C ASN A 347 -13.82 3.66 16.91
N LEU A 348 -13.99 4.79 16.20
CA LEU A 348 -14.71 4.83 14.93
C LEU A 348 -13.95 4.09 13.82
N GLU A 349 -12.63 4.24 13.75
CA GLU A 349 -11.82 3.51 12.76
C GLU A 349 -11.87 2.00 13.04
N GLU A 350 -11.77 1.59 14.29
CA GLU A 350 -11.94 0.19 14.69
C GLU A 350 -13.34 -0.34 14.36
N TYR A 351 -14.39 0.46 14.59
CA TYR A 351 -15.73 0.09 14.14
C TYR A 351 -15.78 -0.07 12.61
N THR A 352 -15.12 0.79 11.84
CA THR A 352 -15.05 0.62 10.38
C THR A 352 -14.29 -0.64 9.96
N ILE A 353 -13.24 -1.03 10.69
CA ILE A 353 -12.55 -2.32 10.52
C ILE A 353 -13.53 -3.47 10.78
N SER A 354 -14.33 -3.37 11.85
CA SER A 354 -15.31 -4.39 12.20
C SER A 354 -16.40 -4.57 11.14
N VAL A 355 -16.82 -3.50 10.47
CA VAL A 355 -17.89 -3.55 9.45
C VAL A 355 -17.36 -3.92 8.06
N ASP A 356 -16.11 -3.57 7.75
CA ASP A 356 -15.38 -3.89 6.50
C ASP A 356 -16.19 -3.69 5.20
N ASP A 357 -16.75 -2.49 4.96
CA ASP A 357 -17.65 -2.18 3.82
C ASP A 357 -18.76 -3.25 3.62
N GLY A 358 -19.16 -3.87 4.72
CA GLY A 358 -20.14 -4.93 4.73
C GLY A 358 -19.63 -6.36 4.48
N ASN A 359 -18.35 -6.62 4.69
CA ASN A 359 -17.78 -7.97 4.66
C ASN A 359 -17.31 -8.45 6.04
N TRP A 360 -18.07 -8.13 7.08
CA TRP A 360 -17.77 -8.41 8.49
C TRP A 360 -17.79 -9.90 8.91
N VAL A 361 -18.00 -10.82 7.96
CA VAL A 361 -18.08 -12.26 8.19
C VAL A 361 -16.71 -12.90 8.02
N THR A 362 -16.38 -13.90 8.83
CA THR A 362 -15.08 -14.58 8.74
C THR A 362 -14.82 -15.17 7.35
N ALA A 363 -13.65 -14.84 6.79
CA ALA A 363 -13.18 -15.31 5.50
C ALA A 363 -12.66 -16.77 5.53
N GLY A 364 -12.43 -17.36 4.35
CA GLY A 364 -11.97 -18.74 4.21
C GLY A 364 -12.95 -19.61 3.43
N VAL A 365 -13.10 -20.87 3.82
CA VAL A 365 -14.05 -21.78 3.18
C VAL A 365 -15.20 -22.09 4.11
N LYS A 366 -16.44 -22.02 3.61
CA LYS A 366 -17.63 -22.47 4.34
C LYS A 366 -18.31 -23.61 3.62
N SER A 367 -18.98 -24.51 4.35
CA SER A 367 -19.72 -25.62 3.74
C SER A 367 -21.07 -25.90 4.40
N THR A 368 -22.03 -26.38 3.59
CA THR A 368 -23.37 -26.76 4.05
C THR A 368 -23.95 -27.90 3.21
N SER A 369 -25.04 -28.51 3.68
CA SER A 369 -25.77 -29.55 2.95
C SER A 369 -26.72 -28.95 1.92
N ILE A 370 -26.78 -29.54 0.72
CA ILE A 370 -27.62 -29.03 -0.39
C ILE A 370 -29.07 -29.53 -0.25
N GLY A 371 -30.05 -28.67 -0.59
CA GLY A 371 -31.47 -29.02 -0.67
C GLY A 371 -32.19 -29.13 0.68
N PHE A 372 -31.64 -28.51 1.72
CA PHE A 372 -32.26 -28.38 3.03
C PHE A 372 -32.31 -26.91 3.46
N GLU A 373 -33.42 -26.52 4.07
CA GLU A 373 -33.57 -25.23 4.77
C GLU A 373 -32.95 -25.33 6.17
N ASN A 374 -32.20 -24.30 6.60
CA ASN A 374 -31.59 -24.17 7.93
C ASN A 374 -30.65 -25.34 8.31
N ALA A 375 -29.82 -25.79 7.37
CA ALA A 375 -28.70 -26.68 7.67
C ALA A 375 -27.57 -25.94 8.40
N VAL A 376 -26.73 -26.67 9.13
CA VAL A 376 -25.58 -26.07 9.83
C VAL A 376 -24.51 -25.69 8.80
N VAL A 377 -24.01 -24.46 8.89
CA VAL A 377 -22.85 -24.00 8.13
C VAL A 377 -21.58 -24.31 8.91
N HIS A 378 -20.59 -24.92 8.25
CA HIS A 378 -19.29 -25.23 8.82
C HIS A 378 -18.23 -24.32 8.21
N GLU A 379 -17.38 -23.72 9.04
CA GLU A 379 -16.29 -22.84 8.60
C GLU A 379 -14.92 -23.52 8.68
N TYR A 380 -14.05 -23.16 7.75
CA TYR A 380 -12.65 -23.58 7.67
C TYR A 380 -11.76 -22.36 7.36
N ASN A 381 -10.87 -22.02 8.28
CA ASN A 381 -9.87 -20.95 8.19
C ASN A 381 -8.48 -21.46 8.64
N GLN A 382 -7.48 -20.58 8.81
CA GLN A 382 -6.12 -20.96 9.23
C GLN A 382 -6.04 -21.55 10.65
N GLY A 383 -7.00 -21.22 11.51
CA GLY A 383 -7.09 -21.71 12.90
C GLY A 383 -7.98 -22.93 13.12
N THR A 384 -8.73 -23.39 12.10
CA THR A 384 -9.68 -24.50 12.25
C THR A 384 -9.02 -25.88 12.13
N THR A 385 -9.82 -26.95 12.23
CA THR A 385 -9.36 -28.32 11.95
C THR A 385 -10.41 -29.07 11.12
N PRO A 386 -10.15 -29.35 9.83
CA PRO A 386 -8.92 -29.08 9.07
C PRO A 386 -8.66 -27.57 8.89
N ASP A 387 -7.39 -27.20 8.78
CA ASP A 387 -6.91 -25.85 8.48
C ASP A 387 -6.76 -25.63 6.97
N ILE A 388 -6.75 -24.37 6.56
CA ILE A 388 -6.36 -23.92 5.23
C ILE A 388 -5.12 -23.04 5.34
N LEU A 389 -4.33 -22.94 4.27
CA LEU A 389 -3.04 -22.25 4.27
C LEU A 389 -3.19 -20.73 4.52
N HIS A 390 -4.21 -20.12 3.93
CA HIS A 390 -4.50 -18.69 4.05
C HIS A 390 -6.01 -18.45 3.93
N HIS A 391 -6.56 -17.48 4.65
CA HIS A 391 -8.01 -17.18 4.68
C HIS A 391 -8.53 -16.58 3.37
N ASP A 392 -7.71 -15.81 2.64
CA ASP A 392 -8.01 -15.33 1.29
C ASP A 392 -8.09 -16.50 0.29
N THR A 393 -9.31 -16.95 0.02
CA THR A 393 -9.62 -18.09 -0.85
C THR A 393 -10.30 -17.61 -2.14
N HIS A 394 -9.76 -18.00 -3.29
CA HIS A 394 -10.26 -17.51 -4.58
C HIS A 394 -10.76 -18.64 -5.51
N SER A 395 -10.27 -19.87 -5.34
CA SER A 395 -10.61 -20.99 -6.24
C SER A 395 -10.81 -22.31 -5.50
N LEU A 396 -11.82 -23.06 -5.94
CA LEU A 396 -12.17 -24.38 -5.41
C LEU A 396 -12.24 -25.42 -6.52
N PHE A 397 -11.61 -26.56 -6.27
CA PHE A 397 -11.74 -27.73 -7.14
C PHE A 397 -12.02 -28.97 -6.31
N ALA A 398 -13.13 -29.67 -6.61
CA ALA A 398 -13.49 -30.92 -5.95
C ALA A 398 -13.21 -32.13 -6.84
N ASP A 399 -12.58 -33.16 -6.27
CA ASP A 399 -12.38 -34.46 -6.92
C ASP A 399 -13.11 -35.56 -6.14
N ASP A 400 -14.32 -35.89 -6.60
CA ASP A 400 -15.15 -36.96 -6.04
C ASP A 400 -14.50 -38.35 -6.13
N SER A 401 -13.52 -38.56 -7.01
CA SER A 401 -12.89 -39.88 -7.20
C SER A 401 -11.97 -40.27 -6.04
N VAL A 402 -11.32 -39.27 -5.44
CA VAL A 402 -10.44 -39.40 -4.27
C VAL A 402 -11.04 -38.82 -2.99
N GLY A 403 -12.09 -38.01 -3.10
CA GLY A 403 -12.77 -37.37 -1.97
C GLY A 403 -11.97 -36.19 -1.39
N LEU A 404 -11.29 -35.43 -2.26
CA LEU A 404 -10.44 -34.29 -1.89
C LEU A 404 -11.00 -32.99 -2.45
N LEU A 405 -10.80 -31.92 -1.68
CA LEU A 405 -11.07 -30.55 -2.08
C LEU A 405 -9.74 -29.79 -2.16
N TYR A 406 -9.45 -29.20 -3.31
CA TYR A 406 -8.29 -28.34 -3.54
C TYR A 406 -8.76 -26.90 -3.45
N ILE A 407 -8.07 -26.12 -2.62
CA ILE A 407 -8.44 -24.75 -2.27
C ILE A 407 -7.24 -23.88 -2.66
N GLY A 408 -7.42 -23.03 -3.65
CA GLY A 408 -6.47 -21.99 -3.98
C GLY A 408 -6.63 -20.83 -3.01
N THR A 409 -5.56 -20.54 -2.30
CA THR A 409 -5.45 -19.45 -1.32
C THR A 409 -4.36 -18.48 -1.77
N ARG A 410 -4.36 -17.23 -1.29
CA ARG A 410 -3.33 -16.23 -1.66
C ARG A 410 -1.89 -16.75 -1.54
N SER A 411 -1.57 -17.49 -0.47
CA SER A 411 -0.21 -17.99 -0.20
C SER A 411 0.09 -19.36 -0.82
N GLY A 412 -0.84 -19.96 -1.57
CA GLY A 412 -0.65 -21.26 -2.24
C GLY A 412 -1.87 -22.17 -2.24
N VAL A 413 -1.68 -23.50 -2.29
CA VAL A 413 -2.77 -24.47 -2.47
C VAL A 413 -2.92 -25.36 -1.23
N SER A 414 -4.14 -25.46 -0.71
CA SER A 414 -4.52 -26.38 0.36
C SER A 414 -5.34 -27.55 -0.17
N VAL A 415 -4.93 -28.77 0.13
CA VAL A 415 -5.67 -29.99 -0.20
C VAL A 415 -6.31 -30.54 1.06
N MET A 416 -7.63 -30.41 1.14
CA MET A 416 -8.44 -30.82 2.26
C MET A 416 -9.13 -32.17 1.99
N GLN A 417 -9.18 -33.02 3.02
CA GLN A 417 -9.95 -34.24 3.04
C GLN A 417 -11.04 -34.16 4.13
N PRO A 418 -12.27 -33.76 3.77
CA PRO A 418 -13.35 -33.55 4.75
C PRO A 418 -13.75 -34.82 5.52
N SER A 419 -13.61 -36.01 4.92
CA SER A 419 -13.97 -37.28 5.59
C SER A 419 -13.06 -37.64 6.77
N THR A 420 -11.84 -37.10 6.83
CA THR A 420 -10.84 -37.40 7.87
C THR A 420 -10.44 -36.19 8.70
N ASN A 421 -11.01 -35.00 8.43
CA ASN A 421 -10.61 -33.71 9.00
C ASN A 421 -9.09 -33.49 8.93
N SER A 422 -8.52 -33.69 7.74
CA SER A 422 -7.08 -33.49 7.51
C SER A 422 -6.83 -32.66 6.25
N SER A 423 -5.73 -31.92 6.26
CA SER A 423 -5.30 -30.97 5.25
C SER A 423 -3.80 -31.15 4.99
N THR A 424 -3.38 -30.83 3.76
CA THR A 424 -1.97 -30.75 3.36
C THR A 424 -1.79 -29.54 2.46
N HIS A 425 -0.67 -28.83 2.57
CA HIS A 425 -0.48 -27.54 1.90
C HIS A 425 0.73 -27.55 0.98
N TYR A 426 0.65 -26.72 -0.06
CA TYR A 426 1.77 -26.31 -0.90
C TYR A 426 1.86 -24.79 -0.83
N THR A 427 2.94 -24.29 -0.24
CA THR A 427 3.19 -22.87 0.00
C THR A 427 4.02 -22.28 -1.13
N LEU A 428 3.63 -21.10 -1.61
CA LEU A 428 4.41 -20.31 -2.55
C LEU A 428 5.59 -19.61 -1.84
N PRO A 429 6.63 -19.18 -2.56
CA PRO A 429 7.68 -18.33 -1.98
C PRO A 429 7.11 -17.04 -1.38
N ALA A 430 7.81 -16.45 -0.40
CA ALA A 430 7.43 -15.16 0.17
C ALA A 430 7.33 -14.08 -0.93
N GLY A 431 6.39 -13.15 -0.79
CA GLY A 431 6.07 -12.13 -1.82
C GLY A 431 5.37 -12.67 -3.09
N VAL A 432 5.18 -13.98 -3.24
CA VAL A 432 4.49 -14.57 -4.40
C VAL A 432 3.05 -14.91 -4.05
N HIS A 433 2.10 -14.33 -4.77
CA HIS A 433 0.66 -14.55 -4.55
C HIS A 433 0.05 -15.40 -5.66
N LEU A 434 -0.85 -16.31 -5.31
CA LEU A 434 -1.66 -17.10 -6.22
C LEU A 434 -2.88 -16.29 -6.67
N HIS A 435 -3.12 -16.17 -7.98
CA HIS A 435 -4.30 -15.51 -8.51
C HIS A 435 -5.36 -16.47 -9.05
N ASP A 436 -4.94 -17.56 -9.69
CA ASP A 436 -5.85 -18.52 -10.29
C ASP A 436 -5.24 -19.93 -10.31
N MET A 437 -6.11 -20.93 -10.22
CA MET A 437 -5.76 -22.35 -10.20
C MET A 437 -6.67 -23.12 -11.16
N TYR A 438 -6.08 -23.74 -12.17
CA TYR A 438 -6.79 -24.59 -13.11
C TYR A 438 -6.34 -26.05 -13.01
N HIS A 439 -7.30 -26.96 -12.82
CA HIS A 439 -7.05 -28.40 -12.86
C HIS A 439 -7.27 -28.98 -14.26
N TRP A 440 -6.27 -29.72 -14.77
CA TRP A 440 -6.34 -30.47 -16.02
C TRP A 440 -6.33 -31.99 -15.78
N PRO A 441 -7.51 -32.63 -15.73
CA PRO A 441 -7.63 -34.07 -15.42
C PRO A 441 -7.00 -34.99 -16.47
N SER A 442 -6.83 -34.51 -17.71
CA SER A 442 -6.28 -35.30 -18.82
C SER A 442 -4.76 -35.17 -18.97
N GLY A 443 -4.11 -34.31 -18.18
CA GLY A 443 -2.66 -34.14 -18.15
C GLY A 443 -1.98 -35.21 -17.29
N GLY A 444 -0.83 -35.72 -17.71
CA GLY A 444 -0.09 -36.74 -16.96
C GLY A 444 -0.87 -38.06 -16.74
N GLU A 445 -0.46 -38.85 -15.73
CA GLU A 445 -1.17 -40.09 -15.37
C GLU A 445 -2.35 -39.85 -14.40
N ASN A 446 -2.26 -38.84 -13.52
CA ASN A 446 -3.25 -38.57 -12.47
C ASN A 446 -3.84 -37.13 -12.51
N GLY A 447 -3.46 -36.28 -13.47
CA GLY A 447 -3.86 -34.87 -13.52
C GLY A 447 -2.70 -33.90 -13.25
N ILE A 448 -2.87 -32.65 -13.68
CA ILE A 448 -1.92 -31.54 -13.52
C ILE A 448 -2.69 -30.31 -13.06
N LEU A 449 -2.15 -29.59 -12.07
CA LEU A 449 -2.58 -28.24 -11.70
C LEU A 449 -1.70 -27.21 -12.40
N VAL A 450 -2.33 -26.17 -12.94
CA VAL A 450 -1.68 -25.00 -13.52
C VAL A 450 -2.04 -23.81 -12.64
N LEU A 451 -1.03 -23.13 -12.12
CA LEU A 451 -1.14 -21.99 -11.22
C LEU A 451 -0.71 -20.72 -11.94
N THR A 452 -1.44 -19.63 -11.76
CA THR A 452 -0.98 -18.29 -12.12
C THR A 452 -0.66 -17.50 -10.87
N THR A 453 0.52 -16.87 -10.86
CA THR A 453 1.07 -16.16 -9.71
C THR A 453 1.46 -14.74 -10.08
N SER A 454 1.80 -13.92 -9.08
CA SER A 454 2.32 -12.56 -9.28
C SER A 454 3.58 -12.51 -10.16
N VAL A 455 4.41 -13.56 -10.15
CA VAL A 455 5.66 -13.66 -10.92
C VAL A 455 5.55 -14.45 -12.23
N GLY A 456 4.50 -15.26 -12.40
CA GLY A 456 4.29 -16.00 -13.64
C GLY A 456 3.47 -17.29 -13.52
N LEU A 457 3.85 -18.31 -14.29
CA LEU A 457 3.11 -19.57 -14.42
C LEU A 457 3.86 -20.73 -13.80
N GLN A 458 3.15 -21.61 -13.08
CA GLN A 458 3.71 -22.82 -12.49
C GLN A 458 2.82 -24.04 -12.78
N SER A 459 3.41 -25.21 -12.96
CA SER A 459 2.67 -26.46 -13.15
C SER A 459 3.08 -27.56 -12.15
N ILE A 460 2.09 -28.27 -11.61
CA ILE A 460 2.28 -29.27 -10.55
C ILE A 460 1.53 -30.55 -10.92
N ALA A 461 2.20 -31.71 -10.82
CA ALA A 461 1.55 -33.00 -11.06
C ALA A 461 0.78 -33.47 -9.82
N LEU A 462 -0.26 -34.27 -10.04
CA LEU A 462 -0.96 -34.99 -8.96
C LEU A 462 -0.40 -36.42 -8.78
N LEU A 463 -0.31 -36.86 -7.51
CA LEU A 463 0.06 -38.22 -7.13
C LEU A 463 -1.16 -39.18 -7.24
N GLU A 464 -0.93 -40.49 -7.08
CA GLU A 464 -1.99 -41.52 -7.19
C GLU A 464 -3.10 -41.34 -6.11
N ASP A 465 -2.76 -40.74 -4.98
CA ASP A 465 -3.69 -40.40 -3.90
C ASP A 465 -4.30 -39.00 -4.02
N GLY A 466 -4.01 -38.27 -5.11
CA GLY A 466 -4.48 -36.89 -5.35
C GLY A 466 -3.64 -35.80 -4.67
N LEU A 467 -2.64 -36.14 -3.87
CA LEU A 467 -1.77 -35.14 -3.26
C LEU A 467 -0.85 -34.48 -4.29
N LEU A 468 -0.38 -33.26 -3.98
CA LEU A 468 0.51 -32.50 -4.85
C LEU A 468 1.91 -33.14 -4.91
N SER A 469 2.45 -33.26 -6.13
CA SER A 469 3.87 -33.51 -6.39
C SER A 469 4.69 -32.23 -6.15
N GLY A 470 6.00 -32.29 -6.39
CA GLY A 470 6.79 -31.09 -6.66
C GLY A 470 6.48 -30.48 -8.03
N VAL A 471 6.92 -29.22 -8.21
CA VAL A 471 6.84 -28.41 -9.43
C VAL A 471 7.45 -29.15 -10.63
N ILE A 472 6.72 -29.19 -11.74
CA ILE A 472 7.18 -29.77 -13.00
C ILE A 472 7.97 -28.74 -13.80
N ASP A 473 7.38 -27.55 -13.95
CA ASP A 473 7.89 -26.46 -14.76
C ASP A 473 7.40 -25.13 -14.19
N GLU A 474 8.22 -24.10 -14.36
CA GLU A 474 7.95 -22.74 -13.90
C GLU A 474 8.47 -21.76 -14.94
N LEU A 475 7.66 -20.76 -15.26
CA LEU A 475 7.98 -19.77 -16.27
C LEU A 475 7.63 -18.38 -15.76
N VAL A 476 8.67 -17.56 -15.58
CA VAL A 476 8.53 -16.13 -15.26
C VAL A 476 7.90 -15.41 -16.44
N THR A 477 6.80 -14.72 -16.20
CA THR A 477 6.03 -13.95 -17.20
C THR A 477 5.59 -12.62 -16.61
N GLY A 478 4.77 -11.85 -17.34
CA GLY A 478 3.96 -10.83 -16.65
C GLY A 478 2.89 -11.50 -15.77
N GLU A 479 2.42 -10.78 -14.77
CA GLU A 479 1.33 -11.20 -13.88
C GLU A 479 0.06 -11.54 -14.67
N MET A 480 -0.55 -12.68 -14.36
CA MET A 480 -1.82 -13.12 -14.94
C MET A 480 -2.82 -13.40 -13.83
N HIS A 481 -3.90 -12.62 -13.77
CA HIS A 481 -4.92 -12.75 -12.72
C HIS A 481 -5.99 -13.81 -13.04
N LEU A 482 -6.17 -14.16 -14.32
CA LEU A 482 -7.16 -15.14 -14.74
C LEU A 482 -6.62 -15.94 -15.92
N THR A 483 -6.79 -17.27 -15.87
CA THR A 483 -6.46 -18.15 -17.00
C THR A 483 -7.57 -19.13 -17.31
N ILE A 484 -7.88 -19.33 -18.59
CA ILE A 484 -8.96 -20.22 -19.01
C ILE A 484 -8.51 -21.15 -20.14
N PRO A 485 -9.00 -22.42 -20.14
CA PRO A 485 -8.65 -23.39 -21.15
C PRO A 485 -9.30 -23.08 -22.51
N LEU A 486 -8.57 -23.41 -23.58
CA LEU A 486 -8.99 -23.28 -24.96
C LEU A 486 -9.16 -24.66 -25.60
N ASP A 487 -10.34 -24.93 -26.15
CA ASP A 487 -10.61 -26.11 -26.97
C ASP A 487 -10.22 -25.86 -28.43
N THR A 488 -8.94 -26.09 -28.73
CA THR A 488 -8.36 -25.93 -30.08
C THR A 488 -8.28 -27.25 -30.85
N GLY A 489 -8.47 -28.39 -30.17
CA GLY A 489 -8.24 -29.73 -30.70
C GLY A 489 -6.76 -30.07 -30.99
N SER A 490 -5.81 -29.33 -30.41
CA SER A 490 -4.36 -29.56 -30.56
C SER A 490 -3.88 -30.85 -29.89
N GLY A 491 -4.54 -31.26 -28.81
CA GLY A 491 -4.20 -32.44 -27.99
C GLY A 491 -3.41 -32.09 -26.72
N ASP A 492 -2.78 -30.92 -26.70
CA ASP A 492 -2.16 -30.29 -25.54
C ASP A 492 -3.18 -29.35 -24.86
N LEU A 493 -2.91 -28.88 -23.64
CA LEU A 493 -3.75 -27.90 -22.97
C LEU A 493 -3.37 -26.49 -23.44
N ASP A 494 -4.13 -25.95 -24.39
CA ASP A 494 -4.01 -24.54 -24.77
C ASP A 494 -4.75 -23.66 -23.76
N MET A 495 -4.12 -22.57 -23.32
CA MET A 495 -4.63 -21.64 -22.32
C MET A 495 -4.57 -20.20 -22.83
N ILE A 496 -5.46 -19.34 -22.32
CA ILE A 496 -5.37 -17.89 -22.49
C ILE A 496 -5.39 -17.23 -21.12
N GLY A 497 -4.39 -16.38 -20.87
CA GLY A 497 -4.24 -15.62 -19.64
C GLY A 497 -4.50 -14.14 -19.86
N PHE A 498 -5.09 -13.50 -18.85
CA PHE A 498 -5.36 -12.06 -18.80
C PHE A 498 -4.61 -11.48 -17.60
N GLY A 499 -3.99 -10.33 -17.78
CA GLY A 499 -3.32 -9.64 -16.67
C GLY A 499 -3.36 -8.13 -16.79
N GLU A 500 -2.47 -7.50 -16.06
CA GLU A 500 -2.45 -6.05 -15.90
C GLU A 500 -2.34 -5.28 -17.23
N SER A 501 -2.77 -4.02 -17.20
CA SER A 501 -2.76 -3.13 -18.36
C SER A 501 -3.49 -3.69 -19.60
N GLN A 502 -4.47 -4.58 -19.36
CA GLN A 502 -5.31 -5.20 -20.40
C GLN A 502 -4.53 -6.10 -21.35
N ASN A 503 -3.37 -6.59 -20.91
CA ASN A 503 -2.55 -7.52 -21.66
C ASN A 503 -3.20 -8.91 -21.68
N VAL A 504 -3.05 -9.58 -22.82
CA VAL A 504 -3.63 -10.90 -23.05
C VAL A 504 -2.56 -11.78 -23.65
N TRP A 505 -2.37 -12.96 -23.06
CA TRP A 505 -1.37 -13.92 -23.48
C TRP A 505 -1.98 -15.28 -23.77
N LYS A 506 -1.33 -16.03 -24.65
CA LYS A 506 -1.67 -17.41 -24.98
C LYS A 506 -0.45 -18.28 -24.72
N TYR A 507 -0.67 -19.45 -24.13
CA TYR A 507 0.37 -20.45 -23.91
C TYR A 507 -0.24 -21.86 -24.02
N SER A 508 0.61 -22.87 -24.06
CA SER A 508 0.19 -24.28 -24.12
C SER A 508 0.96 -25.08 -23.08
N VAL A 509 0.32 -26.06 -22.45
CA VAL A 509 0.94 -27.01 -21.53
C VAL A 509 0.91 -28.40 -22.16
N ASP A 510 2.08 -29.02 -22.30
CA ASP A 510 2.19 -30.36 -22.90
C ASP A 510 1.69 -31.47 -21.97
N SER A 511 1.54 -32.69 -22.49
CA SER A 511 1.03 -33.84 -21.71
C SER A 511 1.86 -34.21 -20.47
N GLU A 512 3.10 -33.74 -20.40
CA GLU A 512 4.02 -33.94 -19.30
C GLU A 512 4.01 -32.77 -18.30
N GLY A 513 3.25 -31.70 -18.58
CA GLY A 513 3.10 -30.52 -17.72
C GLY A 513 4.05 -29.37 -18.02
N ARG A 514 4.81 -29.41 -19.12
CA ARG A 514 5.76 -28.34 -19.45
C ARG A 514 5.07 -27.18 -20.13
N ILE A 515 5.45 -25.97 -19.74
CA ILE A 515 4.85 -24.73 -20.20
C ILE A 515 5.58 -24.27 -21.47
N GLY A 516 4.83 -24.11 -22.56
CA GLY A 516 5.31 -23.60 -23.82
C GLY A 516 5.59 -22.10 -23.79
N SER A 517 6.06 -21.54 -24.91
CA SER A 517 6.29 -20.10 -25.03
C SER A 517 4.99 -19.30 -24.91
N VAL A 518 5.04 -18.18 -24.21
CA VAL A 518 3.92 -17.27 -24.00
C VAL A 518 3.88 -16.23 -25.10
N GLU A 519 2.75 -16.12 -25.81
CA GLU A 519 2.56 -15.23 -26.96
C GLU A 519 1.48 -14.18 -26.68
N SER A 520 1.73 -12.89 -26.96
CA SER A 520 0.74 -11.82 -26.80
C SER A 520 -0.36 -11.87 -27.88
N VAL A 521 -1.62 -11.64 -27.48
CA VAL A 521 -2.80 -11.68 -28.35
C VAL A 521 -3.31 -10.27 -28.68
N ALA A 522 -2.59 -9.58 -29.56
CA ALA A 522 -2.86 -8.18 -29.91
C ALA A 522 -4.33 -7.84 -30.30
N PRO A 523 -5.11 -8.67 -31.03
CA PRO A 523 -6.50 -8.35 -31.34
C PRO A 523 -7.43 -8.21 -30.12
N LEU A 524 -7.14 -8.94 -29.03
CA LEU A 524 -7.89 -8.87 -27.77
C LEU A 524 -7.41 -7.72 -26.90
N THR A 525 -6.09 -7.57 -26.76
CA THR A 525 -5.48 -6.42 -26.06
C THR A 525 -5.99 -5.09 -26.63
N ASN A 526 -5.99 -4.95 -27.97
CA ASN A 526 -6.52 -3.74 -28.63
C ASN A 526 -8.04 -3.57 -28.47
N ALA A 527 -8.80 -4.64 -28.19
CA ALA A 527 -10.25 -4.56 -28.01
C ALA A 527 -10.60 -4.13 -26.58
N LEU A 528 -9.87 -4.65 -25.58
CA LEU A 528 -9.99 -4.26 -24.18
C LEU A 528 -9.55 -2.80 -23.98
N GLN A 529 -8.45 -2.38 -24.62
CA GLN A 529 -7.95 -0.99 -24.61
C GLN A 529 -8.85 0.04 -25.30
N GLN A 530 -9.99 -0.36 -25.88
CA GLN A 530 -10.99 0.60 -26.39
C GLN A 530 -11.74 1.29 -25.24
N GLU A 531 -11.88 0.61 -24.10
CA GLU A 531 -12.46 1.14 -22.88
C GLU A 531 -11.34 1.36 -21.85
N GLU A 532 -11.30 2.57 -21.28
CA GLU A 532 -10.28 2.95 -20.31
C GLU A 532 -10.49 2.19 -18.99
N ASN A 533 -9.43 1.55 -18.49
CA ASN A 533 -9.43 0.74 -17.26
C ASN A 533 -10.47 -0.39 -17.27
N ALA A 534 -10.59 -1.14 -18.38
CA ALA A 534 -11.38 -2.36 -18.42
C ALA A 534 -10.59 -3.56 -17.88
N THR A 535 -10.96 -4.09 -16.72
CA THR A 535 -10.38 -5.29 -16.08
C THR A 535 -11.21 -6.51 -16.46
N VAL A 536 -10.55 -7.65 -16.72
CA VAL A 536 -11.22 -8.91 -17.04
C VAL A 536 -11.53 -9.63 -15.74
N ASN A 537 -12.81 -9.92 -15.49
CA ASN A 537 -13.24 -10.60 -14.27
C ASN A 537 -13.58 -12.09 -14.53
N ALA A 538 -14.08 -12.41 -15.72
CA ALA A 538 -14.42 -13.78 -16.10
C ALA A 538 -14.24 -13.98 -17.60
N ALA A 539 -13.93 -15.21 -18.01
CA ALA A 539 -13.85 -15.58 -19.41
C ALA A 539 -14.26 -17.03 -19.62
N VAL A 540 -14.81 -17.34 -20.80
CA VAL A 540 -15.15 -18.71 -21.14
C VAL A 540 -15.03 -18.97 -22.63
N HIS A 541 -14.46 -20.12 -22.97
CA HIS A 541 -14.29 -20.58 -24.34
C HIS A 541 -15.31 -21.68 -24.68
N VAL A 542 -16.05 -21.48 -25.77
CA VAL A 542 -17.17 -22.36 -26.16
C VAL A 542 -17.06 -22.77 -27.61
N VAL A 543 -17.18 -24.08 -27.89
CA VAL A 543 -17.24 -24.61 -29.26
C VAL A 543 -18.68 -24.84 -29.69
N LEU A 544 -19.22 -23.95 -30.53
CA LEU A 544 -20.59 -24.05 -31.02
C LEU A 544 -20.69 -25.00 -32.24
N PRO A 545 -21.61 -25.98 -32.27
CA PRO A 545 -21.71 -26.96 -33.35
C PRO A 545 -21.93 -26.38 -34.75
N SER A 546 -22.56 -25.20 -34.87
CA SER A 546 -22.88 -24.54 -36.14
C SER A 546 -21.95 -23.39 -36.52
N ASP A 547 -21.38 -22.69 -35.53
CA ASP A 547 -20.75 -21.38 -35.70
C ASP A 547 -19.25 -21.34 -35.33
N GLY A 548 -18.69 -22.47 -34.89
CA GLY A 548 -17.29 -22.62 -34.51
C GLY A 548 -17.01 -22.12 -33.09
N PRO A 549 -15.73 -22.09 -32.68
CA PRO A 549 -15.33 -21.67 -31.35
C PRO A 549 -15.50 -20.15 -31.15
N ARG A 550 -15.89 -19.78 -29.94
CA ARG A 550 -16.09 -18.41 -29.46
C ARG A 550 -15.45 -18.25 -28.09
N LEU A 551 -14.86 -17.08 -27.86
CA LEU A 551 -14.40 -16.65 -26.55
C LEU A 551 -15.30 -15.51 -26.07
N PHE A 552 -15.85 -15.64 -24.87
CA PHE A 552 -16.61 -14.59 -24.19
C PHE A 552 -15.77 -14.08 -23.01
N ILE A 553 -15.69 -12.76 -22.84
CA ILE A 553 -14.88 -12.11 -21.82
C ILE A 553 -15.74 -11.08 -21.10
N GLY A 554 -16.01 -11.32 -19.84
CA GLY A 554 -16.68 -10.41 -18.92
C GLY A 554 -15.68 -9.46 -18.29
N THR A 555 -16.00 -8.18 -18.30
CA THR A 555 -15.17 -7.11 -17.74
C THR A 555 -15.98 -6.24 -16.79
N ASN A 556 -15.30 -5.44 -15.98
CA ASN A 556 -15.95 -4.36 -15.21
C ASN A 556 -16.65 -3.29 -16.10
N ARG A 557 -16.44 -3.30 -17.43
CA ARG A 557 -17.02 -2.34 -18.39
C ARG A 557 -18.05 -2.93 -19.35
N GLY A 558 -18.20 -4.25 -19.43
CA GLY A 558 -19.09 -4.90 -20.40
C GLY A 558 -18.68 -6.32 -20.77
N LEU A 559 -19.30 -6.85 -21.82
CA LEU A 559 -19.09 -8.22 -22.31
C LEU A 559 -18.51 -8.18 -23.73
N VAL A 560 -17.35 -8.80 -23.94
CA VAL A 560 -16.68 -8.94 -25.23
C VAL A 560 -16.89 -10.33 -25.80
N MET A 561 -17.06 -10.42 -27.12
CA MET A 561 -17.08 -11.66 -27.87
C MET A 561 -15.97 -11.65 -28.92
N ALA A 562 -15.23 -12.76 -29.01
CA ALA A 562 -14.20 -12.97 -30.01
C ALA A 562 -14.39 -14.30 -30.74
N ASN A 563 -14.05 -14.32 -32.03
CA ASN A 563 -14.01 -15.56 -32.81
C ASN A 563 -12.64 -16.24 -32.64
N SER A 564 -12.61 -17.39 -31.97
CA SER A 564 -11.39 -18.04 -31.50
C SER A 564 -10.92 -19.22 -32.37
N SER A 565 -11.33 -19.29 -33.65
CA SER A 565 -11.06 -20.46 -34.52
C SER A 565 -9.59 -20.83 -34.70
N ASP A 566 -8.67 -19.90 -34.46
CA ASP A 566 -7.22 -20.17 -34.42
C ASP A 566 -6.48 -19.36 -33.35
N LEU A 567 -7.07 -18.25 -32.86
CA LEU A 567 -6.43 -17.26 -31.97
C LEU A 567 -5.02 -16.85 -32.45
N SER A 568 -4.74 -17.06 -33.75
CA SER A 568 -3.46 -16.86 -34.38
C SER A 568 -3.69 -16.01 -35.64
N GLY A 569 -3.38 -14.71 -35.54
CA GLY A 569 -3.69 -13.72 -36.58
C GLY A 569 -4.84 -12.78 -36.21
N GLY A 570 -5.26 -11.93 -37.15
CA GLY A 570 -6.33 -10.95 -36.92
C GLY A 570 -7.72 -11.60 -36.99
N PHE A 571 -8.29 -11.96 -35.84
CA PHE A 571 -9.68 -12.41 -35.71
C PHE A 571 -10.60 -11.25 -35.27
N PRO A 572 -11.90 -11.28 -35.64
CA PRO A 572 -12.84 -10.24 -35.24
C PRO A 572 -13.17 -10.34 -33.73
N THR A 573 -13.02 -9.21 -33.06
CA THR A 573 -13.38 -8.97 -31.66
C THR A 573 -14.41 -7.84 -31.59
N SER A 574 -15.45 -7.98 -30.77
CA SER A 574 -16.49 -6.95 -30.63
C SER A 574 -17.15 -7.00 -29.25
N TRP A 575 -17.40 -5.82 -28.69
CA TRP A 575 -18.26 -5.64 -27.52
C TRP A 575 -19.71 -6.04 -27.87
N ILE A 576 -20.29 -6.93 -27.07
CA ILE A 576 -21.73 -7.22 -27.11
C ILE A 576 -22.49 -6.03 -26.54
N PHE A 577 -22.03 -5.55 -25.38
CA PHE A 577 -22.48 -4.33 -24.74
C PHE A 577 -21.34 -3.74 -23.89
N ASP A 578 -21.44 -2.44 -23.61
CA ASP A 578 -20.49 -1.65 -22.83
C ASP A 578 -21.26 -0.75 -21.83
N THR A 579 -20.54 0.04 -21.03
CA THR A 579 -21.12 0.98 -20.05
C THR A 579 -22.15 1.98 -20.64
N SER A 580 -22.11 2.25 -21.94
CA SER A 580 -23.03 3.19 -22.60
C SER A 580 -24.38 2.56 -22.98
N ASN A 581 -24.44 1.23 -23.12
CA ASN A 581 -25.61 0.54 -23.67
C ASN A 581 -26.05 -0.73 -22.93
N ALA A 582 -25.39 -1.09 -21.81
CA ALA A 582 -25.70 -2.26 -20.98
C ALA A 582 -27.19 -2.42 -20.66
N GLY A 583 -27.88 -1.35 -20.24
CA GLY A 583 -29.32 -1.38 -19.94
C GLY A 583 -30.26 -1.75 -21.10
N GLN A 584 -29.75 -1.94 -22.33
CA GLN A 584 -30.52 -2.53 -23.45
C GLN A 584 -30.50 -4.06 -23.47
N TYR A 585 -29.56 -4.68 -22.74
CA TYR A 585 -29.28 -6.12 -22.76
C TYR A 585 -29.55 -6.77 -21.40
N VAL A 586 -29.03 -6.17 -20.33
CA VAL A 586 -29.09 -6.67 -18.96
C VAL A 586 -30.05 -5.84 -18.11
N LYS A 587 -30.43 -6.36 -16.94
CA LYS A 587 -31.29 -5.64 -16.00
C LYS A 587 -30.57 -4.38 -15.52
N SER A 588 -31.22 -3.22 -15.67
CA SER A 588 -30.69 -1.96 -15.13
C SER A 588 -30.91 -1.88 -13.63
N GLY A 589 -29.86 -1.50 -12.90
CA GLY A 589 -29.91 -1.20 -11.47
C GLY A 589 -30.38 0.23 -11.19
N VAL A 590 -30.02 0.76 -10.02
CA VAL A 590 -30.30 2.15 -9.63
C VAL A 590 -29.69 3.11 -10.67
N VAL A 591 -30.46 4.13 -11.06
CA VAL A 591 -30.15 4.99 -12.21
C VAL A 591 -28.84 5.77 -11.99
N GLY A 592 -27.80 5.45 -12.77
CA GLY A 592 -26.59 6.28 -12.92
C GLY A 592 -25.27 5.71 -12.39
N SER A 593 -25.23 4.46 -11.89
CA SER A 593 -24.02 3.88 -11.28
C SER A 593 -23.08 3.14 -12.26
N GLY A 594 -23.54 2.78 -13.48
CA GLY A 594 -22.74 2.00 -14.45
C GLY A 594 -22.43 0.56 -14.02
N MET A 595 -22.94 0.13 -12.86
CA MET A 595 -22.75 -1.20 -12.27
C MET A 595 -23.41 -2.31 -13.08
N ASP A 596 -24.44 -1.99 -13.88
CA ASP A 596 -25.13 -2.95 -14.74
C ASP A 596 -24.24 -3.49 -15.86
N ALA A 597 -23.20 -2.75 -16.28
CA ALA A 597 -22.27 -3.21 -17.30
C ALA A 597 -21.19 -4.16 -16.80
N ALA A 598 -20.93 -4.21 -15.49
CA ALA A 598 -19.88 -5.04 -14.92
C ALA A 598 -20.30 -6.52 -14.92
N VAL A 599 -19.62 -7.33 -15.72
CA VAL A 599 -19.81 -8.79 -15.78
C VAL A 599 -18.71 -9.45 -14.94
N GLN A 600 -19.12 -10.27 -13.98
CA GLN A 600 -18.24 -10.86 -12.97
C GLN A 600 -18.15 -12.38 -13.08
N SER A 601 -19.20 -13.04 -13.58
CA SER A 601 -19.22 -14.51 -13.73
C SER A 601 -19.77 -14.92 -15.10
N LEU A 602 -19.15 -15.94 -15.70
CA LEU A 602 -19.55 -16.52 -16.98
C LEU A 602 -19.47 -18.04 -16.93
N VAL A 603 -20.61 -18.73 -17.00
CA VAL A 603 -20.66 -20.20 -16.88
C VAL A 603 -21.52 -20.82 -17.98
N VAL A 604 -20.99 -21.83 -18.65
CA VAL A 604 -21.65 -22.48 -19.79
C VAL A 604 -22.53 -23.63 -19.30
N ASP A 605 -23.73 -23.75 -19.85
CA ASP A 605 -24.68 -24.79 -19.49
C ASP A 605 -25.44 -25.35 -20.71
N GLY A 606 -26.03 -26.53 -20.53
CA GLY A 606 -26.77 -27.23 -21.57
C GLY A 606 -27.35 -28.58 -21.12
N PRO A 607 -27.95 -29.35 -22.04
CA PRO A 607 -28.54 -30.64 -21.71
C PRO A 607 -27.45 -31.62 -21.25
N ARG A 608 -27.65 -32.24 -20.07
CA ARG A 608 -26.71 -33.18 -19.46
C ARG A 608 -27.03 -34.64 -19.81
N ASP A 609 -26.02 -35.50 -19.82
CA ASP A 609 -26.20 -36.94 -19.95
C ASP A 609 -26.42 -37.64 -18.58
N SER A 610 -26.47 -38.97 -18.56
CA SER A 610 -26.68 -39.73 -17.31
C SER A 610 -25.51 -39.68 -16.32
N GLY A 611 -24.36 -39.16 -16.74
CA GLY A 611 -23.18 -38.90 -15.91
C GLY A 611 -23.05 -37.44 -15.48
N GLY A 612 -23.99 -36.56 -15.85
CA GLY A 612 -23.97 -35.14 -15.46
C GLY A 612 -23.25 -34.20 -16.44
N GLU A 613 -22.60 -34.74 -17.47
CA GLU A 613 -21.79 -34.00 -18.44
C GLU A 613 -22.64 -33.27 -19.49
N ILE A 614 -22.23 -32.06 -19.88
CA ILE A 614 -22.93 -31.25 -20.88
C ILE A 614 -22.76 -31.88 -22.28
N THR A 615 -23.87 -32.26 -22.91
CA THR A 615 -23.86 -32.87 -24.25
C THR A 615 -23.80 -31.87 -25.39
N SER A 616 -24.28 -30.64 -25.15
CA SER A 616 -24.25 -29.54 -26.12
C SER A 616 -24.39 -28.21 -25.37
N PRO A 617 -23.47 -27.24 -25.53
CA PRO A 617 -23.63 -25.92 -24.95
C PRO A 617 -24.81 -25.20 -25.62
N GLN A 618 -25.74 -24.66 -24.82
CA GLN A 618 -26.92 -23.95 -25.32
C GLN A 618 -27.11 -22.58 -24.65
N THR A 619 -26.68 -22.45 -23.39
CA THR A 619 -26.90 -21.25 -22.59
C THR A 619 -25.61 -20.84 -21.91
N LEU A 620 -25.39 -19.54 -21.79
CA LEU A 620 -24.33 -18.94 -21.02
C LEU A 620 -24.96 -18.16 -19.87
N TRP A 621 -24.71 -18.57 -18.64
CA TRP A 621 -25.06 -17.83 -17.45
C TRP A 621 -24.12 -16.63 -17.32
N VAL A 622 -24.68 -15.45 -17.07
CA VAL A 622 -23.96 -14.18 -16.96
C VAL A 622 -24.35 -13.51 -15.65
N GLY A 623 -23.40 -13.47 -14.71
CA GLY A 623 -23.52 -12.74 -13.45
C GLY A 623 -23.05 -11.31 -13.62
N THR A 624 -23.88 -10.34 -13.26
CA THR A 624 -23.51 -8.92 -13.17
C THR A 624 -23.66 -8.43 -11.73
N ARG A 625 -23.26 -7.19 -11.45
CA ARG A 625 -23.48 -6.54 -10.13
C ARG A 625 -24.95 -6.28 -9.79
N VAL A 626 -25.89 -6.65 -10.65
CA VAL A 626 -27.32 -6.28 -10.54
C VAL A 626 -28.26 -7.48 -10.60
N ALA A 627 -27.91 -8.55 -11.33
CA ALA A 627 -28.72 -9.76 -11.44
C ALA A 627 -27.97 -10.90 -12.14
N VAL A 628 -28.61 -12.08 -12.12
CA VAL A 628 -28.24 -13.23 -12.95
C VAL A 628 -28.99 -13.16 -14.28
N HIS A 629 -28.31 -13.50 -15.38
CA HIS A 629 -28.88 -13.50 -16.72
C HIS A 629 -28.55 -14.80 -17.46
N GLN A 630 -29.44 -15.23 -18.35
CA GLN A 630 -29.17 -16.29 -19.33
C GLN A 630 -29.00 -15.69 -20.72
N PHE A 631 -27.89 -16.01 -21.38
CA PHE A 631 -27.61 -15.68 -22.78
C PHE A 631 -27.72 -16.91 -23.68
N ASP A 632 -28.61 -16.85 -24.67
CA ASP A 632 -28.82 -17.93 -25.66
C ASP A 632 -27.61 -18.03 -26.61
N LEU A 633 -26.84 -19.11 -26.51
CA LEU A 633 -25.63 -19.35 -27.32
C LEU A 633 -25.94 -19.77 -28.76
N ILE A 634 -27.18 -20.15 -29.09
CA ILE A 634 -27.60 -20.55 -30.43
C ILE A 634 -27.96 -19.31 -31.27
N VAL A 635 -28.67 -18.35 -30.69
CA VAL A 635 -29.13 -17.14 -31.40
C VAL A 635 -28.20 -15.95 -31.17
N GLY A 636 -27.71 -15.80 -29.94
CA GLY A 636 -26.97 -14.64 -29.44
C GLY A 636 -25.74 -14.24 -30.26
N PRO A 637 -24.85 -15.15 -30.68
CA PRO A 637 -23.69 -14.81 -31.50
C PRO A 637 -24.01 -14.12 -32.83
N SER A 638 -25.23 -14.30 -33.35
CA SER A 638 -25.69 -13.65 -34.58
C SER A 638 -26.62 -12.46 -34.33
N GLN A 639 -27.36 -12.47 -33.21
CA GLN A 639 -28.34 -11.47 -32.81
C GLN A 639 -28.33 -11.31 -31.28
N PRO A 640 -27.40 -10.51 -30.72
CA PRO A 640 -27.26 -10.38 -29.26
C PRO A 640 -28.43 -9.62 -28.61
N VAL A 641 -29.06 -8.70 -29.36
CA VAL A 641 -30.22 -7.92 -28.88
C VAL A 641 -31.42 -8.85 -28.71
N GLY A 642 -31.84 -9.07 -27.45
CA GLY A 642 -32.94 -9.97 -27.08
C GLY A 642 -32.54 -11.44 -26.90
N ALA A 643 -31.24 -11.75 -26.89
CA ALA A 643 -30.73 -13.08 -26.51
C ALA A 643 -30.54 -13.25 -24.99
N PHE A 644 -30.63 -12.15 -24.22
CA PHE A 644 -30.60 -12.15 -22.77
C PHE A 644 -32.00 -12.32 -22.18
N SER A 645 -32.10 -13.17 -21.16
CA SER A 645 -33.28 -13.29 -20.30
C SER A 645 -32.88 -13.20 -18.84
N TYR A 646 -33.71 -12.55 -18.03
CA TYR A 646 -33.47 -12.28 -16.61
C TYR A 646 -34.77 -12.26 -15.80
N GLU A 647 -35.90 -12.67 -16.39
CA GLU A 647 -37.17 -12.70 -15.68
C GLU A 647 -37.11 -13.74 -14.55
N ARG A 648 -37.37 -13.30 -13.31
CA ARG A 648 -37.34 -14.15 -12.10
C ARG A 648 -35.97 -14.74 -11.76
N MET A 649 -34.89 -14.14 -12.26
CA MET A 649 -33.50 -14.53 -11.96
C MET A 649 -32.83 -13.46 -11.07
N TYR A 650 -33.56 -12.99 -10.05
CA TYR A 650 -33.16 -11.90 -9.18
C TYR A 650 -33.59 -12.23 -7.77
N ASN A 651 -32.67 -12.13 -6.81
CA ASN A 651 -32.94 -12.35 -5.41
C ASN A 651 -33.87 -11.25 -4.88
N ASN A 652 -35.02 -11.66 -4.38
CA ASN A 652 -36.07 -10.82 -3.81
C ASN A 652 -36.52 -11.32 -2.43
N PHE A 653 -35.66 -12.05 -1.72
CA PHE A 653 -35.95 -12.57 -0.39
C PHE A 653 -36.20 -11.47 0.63
N ASP A 654 -35.49 -10.34 0.47
CA ASP A 654 -35.58 -9.19 1.36
C ASP A 654 -36.36 -8.05 0.68
N ASP A 655 -37.08 -7.23 1.46
CA ASP A 655 -37.73 -6.01 1.02
C ASP A 655 -36.79 -4.79 1.09
N ASP A 656 -35.63 -4.91 1.74
CA ASP A 656 -34.58 -3.89 1.76
C ASP A 656 -33.79 -3.80 0.45
N GLU A 657 -33.42 -2.57 0.04
CA GLU A 657 -32.70 -2.32 -1.22
C GLU A 657 -31.19 -2.58 -1.13
N ALA A 658 -30.56 -2.50 0.05
CA ALA A 658 -29.14 -2.80 0.25
C ALA A 658 -28.88 -4.31 0.23
N THR A 659 -29.66 -5.10 0.96
CA THR A 659 -29.62 -6.58 0.90
C THR A 659 -29.87 -7.07 -0.52
N LYS A 660 -30.89 -6.52 -1.20
CA LYS A 660 -31.18 -6.80 -2.60
C LYS A 660 -30.01 -6.47 -3.51
N THR A 661 -29.29 -5.39 -3.25
CA THR A 661 -28.13 -5.00 -4.06
C THR A 661 -26.99 -5.98 -3.85
N ALA A 662 -26.60 -6.26 -2.59
CA ALA A 662 -25.53 -7.20 -2.26
C ALA A 662 -25.85 -8.64 -2.70
N GLY A 663 -27.10 -9.09 -2.50
CA GLY A 663 -27.60 -10.39 -2.92
C GLY A 663 -27.56 -10.61 -4.44
N ASN A 664 -27.68 -9.54 -5.22
CA ASN A 664 -27.62 -9.59 -6.67
C ASN A 664 -26.30 -9.07 -7.25
N ASP A 665 -25.31 -8.78 -6.41
CA ASP A 665 -23.94 -8.56 -6.82
C ASP A 665 -23.25 -9.92 -7.02
N VAL A 666 -23.48 -10.53 -8.19
CA VAL A 666 -23.14 -11.93 -8.47
C VAL A 666 -21.65 -12.07 -8.79
N LEU A 667 -20.96 -12.93 -8.06
CA LEU A 667 -19.53 -13.20 -8.21
C LEU A 667 -19.28 -14.59 -8.84
N THR A 668 -20.09 -15.59 -8.48
CA THR A 668 -19.97 -16.95 -9.03
C THR A 668 -21.33 -17.63 -9.24
N ILE A 669 -21.38 -18.61 -10.15
CA ILE A 669 -22.60 -19.33 -10.56
C ILE A 669 -22.27 -20.81 -10.72
N LEU A 670 -23.01 -21.70 -10.05
CA LEU A 670 -22.83 -23.14 -10.14
C LEU A 670 -24.13 -23.84 -10.60
N PRO A 671 -24.24 -24.24 -11.89
CA PRO A 671 -25.41 -24.95 -12.40
C PRO A 671 -25.36 -26.46 -12.10
N LEU A 672 -26.40 -26.98 -11.43
CA LEU A 672 -26.55 -28.38 -11.03
C LEU A 672 -27.51 -29.19 -11.90
N GLY A 673 -28.19 -28.52 -12.84
CA GLY A 673 -29.02 -29.14 -13.87
C GLY A 673 -30.49 -28.76 -13.77
N ASP A 674 -31.11 -28.99 -12.60
CA ASP A 674 -32.45 -28.51 -12.25
C ASP A 674 -32.43 -27.37 -11.23
N GLU A 675 -31.28 -27.08 -10.64
CA GLU A 675 -31.02 -25.98 -9.72
C GLU A 675 -29.74 -25.24 -10.13
N VAL A 676 -29.66 -23.94 -9.84
CA VAL A 676 -28.46 -23.12 -10.05
C VAL A 676 -28.16 -22.35 -8.78
N ILE A 677 -27.02 -22.62 -8.17
CA ILE A 677 -26.56 -21.94 -6.97
C ILE A 677 -25.77 -20.68 -7.39
N ILE A 678 -26.04 -19.57 -6.71
CA ILE A 678 -25.45 -18.27 -6.97
C ILE A 678 -24.65 -17.86 -5.74
N GLY A 679 -23.40 -17.45 -5.94
CA GLY A 679 -22.58 -16.77 -4.93
C GLY A 679 -22.54 -15.27 -5.22
N SER A 680 -22.85 -14.46 -4.21
CA SER A 680 -22.85 -12.99 -4.29
C SER A 680 -22.14 -12.35 -3.10
N LYS A 681 -22.07 -11.01 -3.06
CA LYS A 681 -21.52 -10.27 -1.90
C LYS A 681 -22.27 -10.57 -0.59
N TRP A 682 -23.55 -10.94 -0.67
CA TRP A 682 -24.37 -11.28 0.51
C TRP A 682 -24.22 -12.73 0.98
N GLY A 683 -23.76 -13.63 0.12
CA GLY A 683 -23.72 -15.07 0.39
C GLY A 683 -24.31 -15.92 -0.73
N THR A 684 -24.70 -17.14 -0.40
CA THR A 684 -25.30 -18.07 -1.38
C THR A 684 -26.83 -18.04 -1.38
N TRP A 685 -27.39 -18.17 -2.57
CA TRP A 685 -28.82 -18.41 -2.79
C TRP A 685 -29.04 -19.26 -4.05
N ALA A 686 -30.19 -19.89 -4.20
CA ALA A 686 -30.45 -20.83 -5.30
C ALA A 686 -31.60 -20.40 -6.20
N LEU A 687 -31.52 -20.78 -7.48
CA LEU A 687 -32.55 -20.63 -8.50
C LEU A 687 -33.07 -22.01 -8.92
N ASP A 688 -34.40 -22.22 -8.88
CA ASP A 688 -35.06 -23.31 -9.59
C ASP A 688 -35.02 -22.97 -11.08
N ALA A 689 -33.93 -23.38 -11.73
CA ALA A 689 -33.66 -23.09 -13.12
C ALA A 689 -32.85 -24.20 -13.79
N ASP A 690 -33.13 -24.41 -15.07
CA ASP A 690 -32.36 -25.27 -15.96
C ASP A 690 -31.78 -24.43 -17.12
N HIS A 691 -30.94 -25.05 -17.95
CA HIS A 691 -30.37 -24.41 -19.15
C HIS A 691 -31.41 -23.76 -20.10
N SER A 692 -32.70 -24.07 -19.98
CA SER A 692 -33.77 -23.62 -20.88
C SER A 692 -34.78 -22.65 -20.26
N ARG A 693 -34.93 -22.62 -18.93
CA ARG A 693 -35.91 -21.78 -18.22
C ARG A 693 -35.54 -21.58 -16.74
N SER A 694 -36.05 -20.49 -16.16
CA SER A 694 -36.07 -20.25 -14.71
C SER A 694 -37.50 -20.14 -14.19
N SER A 695 -37.78 -20.76 -13.03
CA SER A 695 -39.05 -20.71 -12.31
C SER A 695 -39.10 -19.58 -11.26
N GLY A 696 -37.94 -19.25 -10.67
CA GLY A 696 -37.76 -18.29 -9.59
C GLY A 696 -36.64 -18.70 -8.64
N VAL A 697 -36.51 -17.98 -7.52
CA VAL A 697 -35.60 -18.31 -6.42
C VAL A 697 -36.14 -19.51 -5.64
N GLU A 698 -35.26 -20.44 -5.27
CA GLU A 698 -35.55 -21.64 -4.49
C GLU A 698 -35.46 -21.32 -2.98
N PRO A 699 -36.57 -21.46 -2.20
CA PRO A 699 -36.56 -21.17 -0.77
C PRO A 699 -35.88 -22.23 0.11
N ASP A 700 -35.76 -23.48 -0.34
CA ASP A 700 -35.25 -24.59 0.49
C ASP A 700 -33.69 -24.64 0.55
N HIS A 701 -32.99 -23.55 0.20
CA HIS A 701 -31.52 -23.46 0.19
C HIS A 701 -30.99 -22.78 1.46
N THR A 702 -30.02 -23.42 2.12
CA THR A 702 -29.32 -22.82 3.28
C THR A 702 -28.29 -21.80 2.80
N ARG A 703 -28.45 -20.54 3.23
CA ARG A 703 -27.51 -19.45 2.96
C ARG A 703 -26.15 -19.77 3.60
N ILE A 704 -25.08 -19.59 2.82
CA ILE A 704 -23.72 -19.41 3.33
C ILE A 704 -23.45 -17.91 3.28
N PRO A 705 -23.34 -17.20 4.41
CA PRO A 705 -23.11 -15.76 4.45
C PRO A 705 -21.66 -15.39 4.10
N GLY A 706 -21.44 -14.14 3.67
CA GLY A 706 -20.14 -13.60 3.27
C GLY A 706 -19.97 -13.44 1.76
N ARG A 707 -18.85 -12.84 1.34
CA ARG A 707 -18.56 -12.58 -0.07
C ARG A 707 -18.06 -13.83 -0.80
N VAL A 708 -18.97 -14.53 -1.48
CA VAL A 708 -18.66 -15.84 -2.10
C VAL A 708 -18.12 -15.70 -3.52
N VAL A 709 -16.85 -16.07 -3.73
CA VAL A 709 -16.14 -15.92 -5.02
C VAL A 709 -16.04 -17.20 -5.85
N ASP A 710 -16.11 -18.37 -5.21
CA ASP A 710 -16.16 -19.65 -5.94
C ASP A 710 -16.99 -20.72 -5.20
N LEU A 711 -17.48 -21.72 -5.94
CA LEU A 711 -18.37 -22.78 -5.43
C LEU A 711 -17.98 -24.14 -5.98
N ALA A 712 -17.92 -25.15 -5.10
CA ALA A 712 -17.68 -26.54 -5.48
C ALA A 712 -18.62 -27.50 -4.74
N ILE A 713 -18.85 -28.67 -5.32
CA ILE A 713 -19.61 -29.75 -4.68
C ILE A 713 -18.71 -30.95 -4.53
N LEU A 714 -18.71 -31.52 -3.33
CA LEU A 714 -18.03 -32.77 -3.03
C LEU A 714 -18.99 -33.72 -2.31
N THR A 715 -19.02 -34.98 -2.76
CA THR A 715 -19.82 -36.02 -2.10
C THR A 715 -19.04 -36.66 -0.96
N VAL A 716 -19.48 -36.45 0.28
CA VAL A 716 -18.85 -36.98 1.49
C VAL A 716 -19.80 -37.96 2.17
N GLU A 717 -19.36 -39.20 2.38
CA GLU A 717 -20.17 -40.27 3.00
C GLU A 717 -21.58 -40.48 2.38
N ASP A 718 -21.68 -40.38 1.05
CA ASP A 718 -22.94 -40.46 0.27
C ASP A 718 -23.87 -39.22 0.37
N GLU A 719 -23.45 -38.11 0.99
CA GLU A 719 -24.19 -36.85 1.01
C GLU A 719 -23.45 -35.73 0.23
N PRO A 720 -24.14 -34.95 -0.63
CA PRO A 720 -23.53 -33.86 -1.36
C PRO A 720 -23.41 -32.61 -0.48
N LEU A 721 -22.17 -32.12 -0.30
CA LEU A 721 -21.89 -30.88 0.41
C LEU A 721 -21.51 -29.78 -0.59
N LEU A 722 -22.08 -28.58 -0.37
CA LEU A 722 -21.67 -27.36 -1.04
C LEU A 722 -20.51 -26.74 -0.26
N PHE A 723 -19.43 -26.40 -0.97
CA PHE A 723 -18.33 -25.61 -0.45
C PHE A 723 -18.31 -24.25 -1.16
N ALA A 724 -18.09 -23.20 -0.40
CA ALA A 724 -17.98 -21.83 -0.87
C ALA A 724 -16.64 -21.24 -0.42
N ALA A 725 -15.91 -20.64 -1.36
CA ALA A 725 -14.73 -19.84 -1.08
C ALA A 725 -15.18 -18.39 -0.83
N LEU A 726 -14.75 -17.85 0.31
CA LEU A 726 -15.03 -16.49 0.74
C LEU A 726 -13.76 -15.67 0.59
N ASP A 727 -13.93 -14.52 -0.04
CA ASP A 727 -12.91 -13.49 -0.13
C ASP A 727 -13.02 -12.55 1.10
N PRO A 728 -11.88 -12.13 1.68
CA PRO A 728 -11.86 -11.38 2.93
C PRO A 728 -12.28 -9.92 2.77
N GLY A 729 -12.46 -9.36 1.58
CA GLY A 729 -12.69 -7.91 1.49
C GLY A 729 -11.41 -7.16 1.86
N GLN A 730 -11.46 -6.27 2.87
CA GLN A 730 -10.26 -5.59 3.37
C GLN A 730 -9.62 -6.35 4.53
N TYR A 731 -10.42 -7.01 5.38
CA TYR A 731 -9.95 -7.69 6.59
C TYR A 731 -10.50 -9.11 6.69
N ALA A 732 -9.69 -10.06 7.16
CA ALA A 732 -10.03 -11.47 7.27
C ALA A 732 -11.18 -11.74 8.23
N ASN A 733 -11.33 -10.87 9.23
CA ASN A 733 -12.38 -10.92 10.24
C ASN A 733 -12.37 -12.21 11.08
N ILE A 734 -11.19 -12.84 11.25
CA ILE A 734 -11.01 -14.08 12.02
C ILE A 734 -11.21 -13.83 13.52
N VAL A 735 -10.69 -12.70 14.00
CA VAL A 735 -10.93 -12.19 15.36
C VAL A 735 -11.70 -10.88 15.26
N GLN A 736 -12.46 -10.56 16.30
CA GLN A 736 -13.15 -9.28 16.39
C GLN A 736 -12.19 -8.20 16.90
N ILE A 737 -12.14 -7.07 16.19
CA ILE A 737 -11.41 -5.86 16.65
C ILE A 737 -12.06 -5.31 17.93
N ASP A 738 -11.25 -5.02 18.95
CA ASP A 738 -11.67 -4.61 20.29
C ASP A 738 -11.04 -3.25 20.68
N PRO A 739 -11.83 -2.15 20.73
CA PRO A 739 -11.34 -0.80 21.08
C PRO A 739 -10.79 -0.64 22.49
N LEU A 740 -10.85 -1.68 23.32
CA LEU A 740 -10.25 -1.70 24.64
C LEU A 740 -8.98 -2.56 24.71
N SER A 741 -8.53 -3.13 23.60
CA SER A 741 -7.40 -4.05 23.51
C SER A 741 -6.43 -3.65 22.42
N ASN A 742 -5.23 -3.23 22.84
CA ASN A 742 -4.19 -2.70 21.96
C ASN A 742 -3.54 -3.71 20.98
N ASP A 743 -4.07 -4.93 20.89
CA ASP A 743 -3.59 -6.12 20.18
C ASP A 743 -4.78 -7.11 20.22
N SER A 744 -5.75 -6.88 19.32
CA SER A 744 -7.06 -7.54 19.31
C SER A 744 -6.97 -9.03 19.02
N ASP A 745 -6.10 -9.43 18.09
CA ASP A 745 -5.93 -10.81 17.71
C ASP A 745 -4.85 -11.57 18.52
N SER A 746 -4.14 -10.85 19.41
CA SER A 746 -3.16 -11.36 20.37
C SER A 746 -1.94 -12.02 19.72
N ASP A 747 -1.54 -11.55 18.55
CA ASP A 747 -0.44 -12.11 17.79
C ASP A 747 0.94 -11.54 18.18
N GLY A 748 0.91 -10.38 18.86
CA GLY A 748 2.05 -9.65 19.39
C GLY A 748 2.40 -8.35 18.65
N MET A 749 1.61 -7.95 17.65
CA MET A 749 1.62 -6.66 16.97
C MET A 749 0.44 -5.81 17.48
N PRO A 750 0.57 -4.47 17.63
CA PRO A 750 -0.56 -3.62 18.00
C PRO A 750 -1.44 -3.24 16.81
N ASP A 751 -2.76 -3.17 17.01
CA ASP A 751 -3.72 -2.89 15.94
C ASP A 751 -3.42 -1.57 15.22
N GLY A 752 -3.07 -0.51 15.96
CA GLY A 752 -2.64 0.77 15.38
C GLY A 752 -1.38 0.70 14.52
N TRP A 753 -0.43 -0.20 14.83
CA TRP A 753 0.75 -0.44 13.99
C TRP A 753 0.35 -1.18 12.71
N GLU A 754 -0.42 -2.25 12.86
CA GLU A 754 -0.90 -3.07 11.75
C GLU A 754 -1.74 -2.26 10.77
N TYR A 755 -2.69 -1.47 11.28
CA TYR A 755 -3.55 -0.59 10.48
C TYR A 755 -2.74 0.40 9.64
N ILE A 756 -1.76 1.09 10.23
CA ILE A 756 -0.93 2.08 9.52
C ILE A 756 -0.08 1.43 8.44
N PHE A 757 0.52 0.27 8.73
CA PHE A 757 1.27 -0.49 7.75
C PHE A 757 0.38 -1.38 6.89
N GLY A 758 -0.95 -1.25 6.99
CA GLY A 758 -1.99 -1.97 6.26
C GLY A 758 -1.81 -3.49 6.24
N LEU A 759 -1.44 -4.02 7.39
CA LEU A 759 -1.66 -5.39 7.84
C LEU A 759 -3.09 -5.54 8.37
N ASP A 760 -3.46 -6.74 8.80
CA ASP A 760 -4.82 -7.06 9.22
C ASP A 760 -4.91 -7.33 10.72
N PRO A 761 -5.36 -6.35 11.55
CA PRO A 761 -5.43 -6.49 13.01
C PRO A 761 -6.48 -7.52 13.49
N THR A 762 -7.16 -8.19 12.56
CA THR A 762 -8.11 -9.27 12.84
C THR A 762 -7.57 -10.64 12.46
N ASN A 763 -6.33 -10.74 11.99
CA ASN A 763 -5.73 -11.95 11.44
C ASN A 763 -4.42 -12.33 12.17
N PRO A 764 -4.50 -13.22 13.19
CA PRO A 764 -3.34 -13.54 14.04
C PRO A 764 -2.24 -14.38 13.37
N PHE A 765 -2.34 -14.59 12.06
CA PHE A 765 -1.42 -15.38 11.26
C PHE A 765 -0.54 -14.50 10.36
N ASP A 766 -0.88 -13.24 10.12
CA ASP A 766 -0.06 -12.36 9.27
C ASP A 766 1.24 -11.91 9.94
N ARG A 767 1.37 -11.96 11.28
CA ARG A 767 2.67 -11.86 11.98
C ARG A 767 3.80 -12.71 11.42
N ASP A 768 3.48 -13.91 10.92
CA ASP A 768 4.45 -14.87 10.41
C ASP A 768 4.65 -14.70 8.87
N ASP A 769 3.91 -13.81 8.23
CA ASP A 769 4.06 -13.44 6.81
C ASP A 769 5.20 -12.42 6.62
N ASP A 770 5.68 -12.34 5.39
CA ASP A 770 6.81 -11.51 4.92
C ASP A 770 6.35 -10.90 3.59
N LEU A 771 5.85 -9.66 3.68
CA LEU A 771 5.06 -9.02 2.63
C LEU A 771 5.91 -8.50 1.47
N ASP A 772 7.08 -7.94 1.79
CA ASP A 772 8.02 -7.37 0.82
C ASP A 772 9.15 -8.33 0.43
N ALA A 773 9.23 -9.50 1.08
CA ALA A 773 10.11 -10.60 0.71
C ALA A 773 11.59 -10.20 0.75
N ASP A 774 12.00 -9.54 1.82
CA ASP A 774 13.32 -8.94 1.98
C ASP A 774 14.27 -9.77 2.88
N GLY A 775 13.83 -10.97 3.28
CA GLY A 775 14.63 -11.94 4.03
C GLY A 775 15.93 -12.35 3.32
N VAL A 776 16.69 -13.24 3.95
CA VAL A 776 18.01 -13.67 3.42
C VAL A 776 17.99 -15.09 2.88
N ASN A 777 18.51 -15.24 1.65
CA ASN A 777 18.83 -16.52 1.04
C ASN A 777 20.32 -16.82 1.24
N LEU A 778 20.65 -17.85 2.03
CA LEU A 778 22.04 -18.19 2.34
C LEU A 778 22.70 -18.97 1.20
N ASN A 779 21.95 -19.49 0.23
CA ASN A 779 22.47 -20.26 -0.89
C ASN A 779 21.74 -19.97 -2.21
N PRO A 780 21.86 -18.73 -2.73
CA PRO A 780 21.15 -18.29 -3.93
C PRO A 780 21.51 -19.06 -5.21
N ASP A 781 22.58 -19.86 -5.20
CA ASP A 781 22.96 -20.69 -6.34
C ASP A 781 22.20 -22.04 -6.37
N ALA A 782 21.55 -22.43 -5.27
CA ALA A 782 20.87 -23.73 -5.14
C ALA A 782 19.35 -23.63 -5.23
N ASP A 783 18.77 -22.56 -4.68
CA ASP A 783 17.34 -22.26 -4.69
C ASP A 783 17.12 -20.75 -4.51
N ASP A 784 15.88 -20.31 -4.81
CA ASP A 784 15.43 -18.93 -4.69
C ASP A 784 14.63 -18.72 -3.38
N TYR A 785 14.76 -19.61 -2.39
CA TYR A 785 13.98 -19.56 -1.16
C TYR A 785 14.75 -18.82 -0.06
N PHE A 786 14.05 -18.02 0.73
CA PHE A 786 14.65 -17.41 1.92
C PHE A 786 14.87 -18.48 2.98
N ASP A 787 16.13 -18.77 3.29
CA ASP A 787 16.49 -19.60 4.44
C ASP A 787 15.98 -18.99 5.76
N ARG A 788 15.84 -17.66 5.78
CA ARG A 788 15.24 -16.89 6.86
C ARG A 788 14.43 -15.72 6.30
N SER A 789 13.12 -15.79 6.50
CA SER A 789 12.22 -14.64 6.30
C SER A 789 12.48 -13.56 7.35
N TRP A 790 12.14 -12.34 6.98
CA TRP A 790 12.04 -11.20 7.88
C TRP A 790 10.55 -10.93 8.03
N THR A 791 9.98 -11.46 9.11
CA THR A 791 8.51 -11.50 9.25
C THR A 791 7.98 -10.17 9.78
N ASN A 792 6.71 -9.85 9.51
CA ASN A 792 6.05 -8.65 10.02
C ASN A 792 6.26 -8.47 11.54
N LEU A 793 6.24 -9.57 12.30
CA LEU A 793 6.49 -9.53 13.75
C LEU A 793 7.96 -9.27 14.12
N ASP A 794 8.91 -9.78 13.33
CA ASP A 794 10.33 -9.50 13.54
C ASP A 794 10.64 -8.02 13.25
N GLU A 795 10.02 -7.47 12.21
CA GLU A 795 10.08 -6.06 11.84
C GLU A 795 9.55 -5.15 12.93
N PHE A 796 8.32 -5.39 13.40
CA PHE A 796 7.75 -4.64 14.53
C PHE A 796 8.66 -4.66 15.76
N ARG A 797 9.27 -5.83 16.04
CA ARG A 797 10.14 -6.03 17.20
C ARG A 797 11.54 -5.47 17.02
N TYR A 798 11.91 -5.00 15.83
CA TYR A 798 13.22 -4.42 15.58
C TYR A 798 13.46 -3.23 16.52
N VAL A 799 14.67 -3.18 17.08
CA VAL A 799 15.13 -2.09 17.94
C VAL A 799 16.42 -1.57 17.36
N ALA A 800 16.44 -0.28 17.03
CA ALA A 800 17.60 0.39 16.46
C ALA A 800 18.87 0.14 17.26
N MET A 801 19.96 -0.05 16.52
CA MET A 801 21.29 -0.25 17.07
C MET A 801 22.03 1.07 17.26
N THR A 802 21.67 2.08 16.48
CA THR A 802 22.28 3.41 16.49
C THR A 802 21.39 4.44 17.20
N ASP A 803 21.99 5.59 17.57
CA ASP A 803 21.24 6.71 18.15
C ASP A 803 20.46 7.52 17.08
N GLN A 804 20.70 7.28 15.78
CA GLN A 804 20.01 7.96 14.67
C GLN A 804 18.92 7.10 14.03
N GLY A 805 18.98 5.77 14.20
CA GLY A 805 17.93 4.83 13.83
C GLY A 805 16.72 4.87 14.76
N TRP A 806 15.70 4.08 14.40
CA TRP A 806 14.40 4.04 15.06
C TRP A 806 13.94 2.59 15.29
N ASN A 807 13.04 2.40 16.26
CA ASN A 807 12.45 1.07 16.46
C ASN A 807 11.42 0.79 15.37
N SER A 808 11.27 -0.47 15.00
CA SER A 808 10.47 -0.97 13.87
C SER A 808 11.05 -0.61 12.50
N THR A 809 11.03 -1.59 11.59
CA THR A 809 11.14 -1.39 10.13
C THR A 809 9.74 -1.30 9.50
N ASN A 810 9.68 -1.09 8.19
CA ASN A 810 8.43 -0.98 7.43
C ASN A 810 8.14 -2.27 6.63
N PRO A 811 7.12 -3.06 6.99
CA PRO A 811 6.85 -4.38 6.38
C PRO A 811 6.37 -4.35 4.93
N LYS A 812 6.24 -3.16 4.35
CA LYS A 812 5.88 -2.97 2.94
C LYS A 812 7.07 -2.55 2.09
N LEU A 813 8.19 -2.21 2.70
CA LEU A 813 9.37 -1.68 2.03
C LEU A 813 10.56 -2.53 2.40
N SER A 814 11.06 -3.25 1.41
CA SER A 814 12.22 -4.12 1.57
C SER A 814 13.51 -3.41 2.01
N ASP A 815 13.54 -2.07 2.02
CA ASP A 815 14.66 -1.20 2.36
C ASP A 815 14.05 0.05 3.04
N THR A 816 14.04 0.05 4.37
CA THR A 816 13.32 1.03 5.20
C THR A 816 13.97 2.41 5.17
N ASP A 817 15.31 2.48 5.11
CA ASP A 817 16.04 3.75 5.14
C ASP A 817 16.53 4.24 3.76
N GLY A 818 16.40 3.41 2.74
CA GLY A 818 16.56 3.75 1.33
C GLY A 818 18.02 3.81 0.88
N ASP A 819 18.93 3.10 1.56
CA ASP A 819 20.36 3.10 1.25
C ASP A 819 20.77 2.07 0.17
N GLY A 820 19.85 1.17 -0.20
CA GLY A 820 20.01 0.13 -1.21
C GLY A 820 20.32 -1.27 -0.67
N LEU A 821 20.37 -1.46 0.65
CA LEU A 821 20.39 -2.76 1.32
C LEU A 821 18.99 -3.15 1.76
N LEU A 822 18.77 -4.46 1.95
CA LEU A 822 17.48 -4.95 2.44
C LEU A 822 17.47 -5.03 3.97
N ASP A 823 16.33 -4.78 4.63
CA ASP A 823 16.28 -4.77 6.09
C ASP A 823 16.70 -6.14 6.66
N GLY A 824 16.24 -7.22 6.03
CA GLY A 824 16.68 -8.58 6.33
C GLY A 824 18.18 -8.83 6.10
N GLU A 825 18.79 -8.26 5.04
CA GLU A 825 20.23 -8.37 4.74
C GLU A 825 21.07 -7.71 5.84
N GLU A 826 20.64 -6.53 6.29
CA GLU A 826 21.30 -5.70 7.29
C GLU A 826 21.20 -6.28 8.70
N TYR A 827 19.99 -6.70 9.09
CA TYR A 827 19.76 -7.29 10.40
C TYR A 827 20.51 -8.62 10.57
N TRP A 828 20.71 -9.38 9.50
CA TRP A 828 21.50 -10.62 9.53
C TRP A 828 22.98 -10.45 9.16
N GLY A 829 23.37 -9.32 8.58
CA GLY A 829 24.72 -9.07 8.10
C GLY A 829 25.11 -10.02 6.96
N PHE A 830 24.31 -10.08 5.89
CA PHE A 830 24.52 -11.00 4.78
C PHE A 830 24.36 -10.36 3.39
N PHE A 831 25.47 -9.84 2.84
CA PHE A 831 25.46 -9.03 1.60
C PHE A 831 26.04 -9.74 0.36
N VAL A 832 25.63 -10.99 0.08
CA VAL A 832 26.28 -11.83 -0.96
C VAL A 832 26.15 -11.25 -2.37
N ASP A 833 25.02 -10.66 -2.72
CA ASP A 833 24.75 -10.18 -4.08
C ASP A 833 25.17 -8.73 -4.29
N LYS A 834 25.33 -7.96 -3.21
CA LYS A 834 25.80 -6.57 -3.22
C LYS A 834 27.33 -6.46 -3.23
N THR A 835 28.03 -7.50 -2.77
CA THR A 835 29.50 -7.47 -2.60
C THR A 835 30.26 -8.01 -3.81
N ASN A 836 31.27 -7.26 -4.27
CA ASN A 836 32.19 -7.75 -5.30
C ASN A 836 33.36 -8.56 -4.71
N PHE A 837 33.30 -9.89 -4.82
CA PHE A 837 34.36 -10.78 -4.36
C PHE A 837 35.55 -10.92 -5.33
N THR A 838 35.40 -10.49 -6.59
CA THR A 838 36.36 -10.73 -7.68
C THR A 838 37.66 -9.96 -7.51
N CYS A 839 37.58 -8.77 -6.93
CA CYS A 839 38.71 -7.87 -6.74
C CYS A 839 39.06 -7.73 -5.26
N HIS A 840 40.35 -7.60 -4.96
CA HIS A 840 40.87 -7.59 -3.59
C HIS A 840 42.23 -6.90 -3.48
N TYR A 841 42.60 -6.51 -2.26
CA TYR A 841 43.91 -5.90 -2.00
C TYR A 841 44.91 -6.90 -1.43
N LEU A 842 46.12 -6.91 -2.00
CA LEU A 842 47.25 -7.71 -1.54
C LEU A 842 48.52 -6.86 -1.41
N ASN A 843 48.91 -6.53 -0.18
CA ASN A 843 50.05 -5.64 0.11
C ASN A 843 49.95 -4.24 -0.55
N GLY A 844 48.73 -3.74 -0.72
CA GLY A 844 48.45 -2.44 -1.37
C GLY A 844 48.25 -2.52 -2.88
N ASP A 845 48.43 -3.68 -3.51
CA ASP A 845 48.11 -3.85 -4.93
C ASP A 845 46.64 -4.27 -5.09
N TYR A 846 45.89 -3.57 -5.95
CA TYR A 846 44.52 -3.92 -6.33
C TYR A 846 44.53 -5.01 -7.43
N LEU A 847 43.94 -6.18 -7.13
CA LEU A 847 44.00 -7.38 -7.97
C LEU A 847 42.62 -7.99 -8.21
N CYS A 848 42.27 -8.19 -9.47
CA CYS A 848 41.03 -8.88 -9.88
C CYS A 848 41.34 -10.24 -10.52
N ASP A 849 40.73 -11.32 -10.01
CA ASP A 849 40.85 -12.67 -10.57
C ASP A 849 39.54 -13.45 -10.36
N GLU A 850 38.90 -13.87 -11.46
CA GLU A 850 37.60 -14.56 -11.43
C GLU A 850 37.62 -15.84 -10.58
N ASN A 851 38.68 -16.66 -10.65
CA ASN A 851 38.72 -17.91 -9.88
C ASN A 851 38.84 -17.63 -8.38
N THR A 852 39.66 -16.65 -8.01
CA THR A 852 39.82 -16.22 -6.62
C THR A 852 38.51 -15.62 -6.08
N GLY A 853 37.79 -14.87 -6.92
CA GLY A 853 36.47 -14.32 -6.61
C GLY A 853 35.40 -15.39 -6.38
N GLU A 854 35.31 -16.37 -7.28
CA GLU A 854 34.40 -17.51 -7.11
C GLU A 854 34.72 -18.30 -5.83
N ASP A 855 36.01 -18.55 -5.55
CA ASP A 855 36.44 -19.23 -4.31
C ASP A 855 36.08 -18.41 -3.06
N ALA A 856 36.21 -17.08 -3.12
CA ALA A 856 35.86 -16.16 -2.04
C ALA A 856 34.34 -16.11 -1.79
N ARG A 857 33.53 -15.95 -2.84
CA ARG A 857 32.06 -15.98 -2.75
C ARG A 857 31.57 -17.33 -2.19
N ASN A 858 32.09 -18.45 -2.69
CA ASN A 858 31.77 -19.78 -2.17
C ASN A 858 32.12 -19.94 -0.68
N THR A 859 33.24 -19.36 -0.25
CA THR A 859 33.65 -19.35 1.15
C THR A 859 32.74 -18.47 2.00
N TYR A 860 32.31 -17.32 1.48
CA TYR A 860 31.36 -16.43 2.15
C TYR A 860 30.02 -17.13 2.41
N ILE A 861 29.51 -17.87 1.42
CA ILE A 861 28.26 -18.66 1.51
C ILE A 861 28.42 -19.87 2.45
N THR A 862 29.43 -20.71 2.23
CA THR A 862 29.53 -22.03 2.89
C THR A 862 30.31 -22.03 4.20
N GLY A 863 31.01 -20.93 4.50
CA GLY A 863 31.93 -20.81 5.63
C GLY A 863 33.26 -21.52 5.41
N TRP A 864 34.30 -21.05 6.11
CA TRP A 864 35.64 -21.62 5.97
C TRP A 864 35.77 -22.99 6.65
N SER A 865 35.88 -24.04 5.84
CA SER A 865 35.88 -25.46 6.26
C SER A 865 36.83 -25.86 7.40
N ASP A 866 37.97 -25.18 7.57
CA ASP A 866 38.95 -25.48 8.63
C ASP A 866 38.74 -24.67 9.94
N SER A 867 37.84 -23.68 9.94
CA SER A 867 37.62 -22.77 11.09
C SER A 867 36.40 -23.15 11.93
N GLY A 868 35.44 -23.84 11.32
CA GLY A 868 34.14 -24.10 11.93
C GLY A 868 33.25 -22.85 12.03
N ALA A 869 33.62 -21.74 11.40
CA ALA A 869 32.75 -20.60 11.17
C ALA A 869 31.71 -20.97 10.09
N GLY A 870 30.45 -20.58 10.30
CA GLY A 870 29.43 -20.58 9.24
C GLY A 870 29.75 -19.51 8.19
N GLY A 871 29.09 -19.57 7.03
CA GLY A 871 29.07 -18.44 6.10
C GLY A 871 28.37 -17.22 6.70
N GLY A 872 28.44 -16.07 6.04
CA GLY A 872 27.85 -14.81 6.52
C GLY A 872 28.54 -14.30 7.78
N THR A 873 29.73 -13.74 7.63
CA THR A 873 30.60 -13.35 8.75
C THR A 873 30.60 -11.86 9.06
N ASP A 874 29.83 -11.08 8.31
CA ASP A 874 29.72 -9.64 8.50
C ASP A 874 28.95 -9.32 9.79
N ARG A 875 29.11 -8.08 10.25
CA ARG A 875 28.33 -7.58 11.38
C ARG A 875 26.98 -7.12 10.88
N THR A 876 26.01 -7.12 11.79
CA THR A 876 24.70 -6.53 11.55
C THR A 876 24.83 -5.00 11.53
N ILE A 877 24.13 -4.36 10.63
CA ILE A 877 24.03 -2.89 10.47
C ILE A 877 22.55 -2.47 10.61
N ASP A 878 22.29 -1.19 10.82
CA ASP A 878 20.98 -0.69 11.30
C ASP A 878 20.03 -0.38 10.14
N PRO A 879 18.99 -1.18 9.87
CA PRO A 879 18.08 -1.00 8.72
C PRO A 879 17.24 0.28 8.71
N THR A 880 17.38 1.10 9.75
CA THR A 880 16.62 2.33 9.94
C THR A 880 17.51 3.56 9.93
N ASN A 881 18.80 3.39 9.65
CA ASN A 881 19.80 4.42 9.65
C ASN A 881 20.83 4.19 8.54
N THR A 882 20.73 5.05 7.53
CA THR A 882 21.48 5.02 6.27
C THR A 882 23.02 5.04 6.42
N ASP A 883 23.55 5.41 7.60
CA ASP A 883 25.00 5.53 7.91
C ASP A 883 25.22 5.05 9.36
N THR A 884 25.47 3.74 9.52
CA THR A 884 25.48 3.05 10.81
C THR A 884 26.57 3.57 11.75
N ASP A 885 27.75 3.91 11.23
CA ASP A 885 28.88 4.35 12.05
C ASP A 885 29.09 5.88 12.12
N GLY A 886 28.35 6.62 11.30
CA GLY A 886 28.21 8.07 11.34
C GLY A 886 29.38 8.83 10.73
N ASP A 887 30.06 8.25 9.73
CA ASP A 887 31.22 8.85 9.08
C ASP A 887 30.90 9.69 7.84
N GLY A 888 29.65 9.61 7.37
CA GLY A 888 29.11 10.36 6.24
C GLY A 888 29.03 9.58 4.92
N MET A 889 29.38 8.29 4.90
CA MET A 889 29.15 7.37 3.80
C MET A 889 27.95 6.46 4.13
N PRO A 890 27.05 6.15 3.17
CA PRO A 890 25.97 5.21 3.43
C PRO A 890 26.40 3.74 3.42
N ASP A 891 25.78 2.90 4.25
CA ASP A 891 26.16 1.50 4.41
C ASP A 891 26.07 0.74 3.06
N GLY A 892 24.99 0.94 2.31
CA GLY A 892 24.81 0.36 0.98
C GLY A 892 25.86 0.79 -0.04
N TRP A 893 26.39 2.02 0.07
CA TRP A 893 27.49 2.49 -0.76
C TRP A 893 28.80 1.77 -0.41
N GLU A 894 29.11 1.67 0.88
CA GLU A 894 30.29 0.98 1.37
C GLU A 894 30.27 -0.51 0.99
N ILE A 895 29.14 -1.19 1.17
CA ILE A 895 28.97 -2.60 0.79
C ILE A 895 29.18 -2.83 -0.71
N LYS A 896 28.76 -1.89 -1.56
CA LYS A 896 28.96 -1.96 -3.02
C LYS A 896 30.44 -1.80 -3.40
N TYR A 897 31.16 -0.86 -2.77
CA TYR A 897 32.54 -0.53 -3.13
C TYR A 897 33.61 -1.24 -2.30
N ARG A 898 33.25 -1.98 -1.24
CA ARG A 898 34.22 -2.71 -0.42
C ARG A 898 34.99 -3.79 -1.19
N ARG A 899 36.22 -4.02 -0.77
CA ARG A 899 37.10 -5.09 -1.26
C ARG A 899 37.73 -5.80 -0.07
N TRP A 900 37.78 -7.12 -0.13
CA TRP A 900 38.42 -7.87 0.94
C TRP A 900 39.94 -7.71 0.88
N ILE A 901 40.59 -7.72 2.04
CA ILE A 901 42.04 -7.55 2.15
C ILE A 901 42.69 -8.89 2.51
N GLY A 902 43.65 -9.35 1.69
CA GLY A 902 44.44 -10.54 2.00
C GLY A 902 44.82 -11.40 0.80
N GLN A 903 45.39 -12.58 1.05
CA GLN A 903 45.75 -13.53 -0.02
C GLN A 903 44.64 -14.56 -0.30
N THR A 904 43.82 -14.88 0.70
CA THR A 904 42.76 -15.86 0.60
C THR A 904 41.63 -15.40 1.49
N PHE A 905 40.41 -15.42 0.97
CA PHE A 905 39.23 -15.08 1.73
C PHE A 905 38.91 -16.21 2.70
N THR A 906 38.67 -15.87 3.96
CA THR A 906 38.41 -16.80 5.07
C THR A 906 37.10 -16.50 5.80
N GLY A 907 36.35 -15.49 5.34
CA GLY A 907 35.20 -14.90 6.03
C GLY A 907 35.60 -13.85 7.08
N GLY A 908 36.73 -14.01 7.78
CA GLY A 908 37.20 -13.05 8.78
C GLY A 908 38.23 -12.04 8.26
N ASN A 909 38.19 -11.69 6.98
CA ASN A 909 39.10 -10.72 6.40
C ASN A 909 38.68 -9.29 6.77
N GLU A 910 39.63 -8.35 6.73
CA GLU A 910 39.31 -6.91 6.80
C GLU A 910 38.76 -6.47 5.43
N TRP A 911 37.85 -5.50 5.46
CA TRP A 911 37.29 -4.86 4.28
C TRP A 911 37.93 -3.48 4.08
N SER A 912 38.02 -3.02 2.83
CA SER A 912 38.50 -1.66 2.51
C SER A 912 37.48 -0.57 2.87
N LEU A 913 36.20 -0.94 2.93
CA LEU A 913 35.07 -0.15 3.41
C LEU A 913 34.24 -1.06 4.33
N ASP A 914 33.93 -0.61 5.54
CA ASP A 914 33.22 -1.34 6.60
C ASP A 914 32.25 -0.39 7.30
N PRO A 915 30.92 -0.54 7.09
CA PRO A 915 29.89 0.34 7.68
C PRO A 915 29.78 0.34 9.22
N SER A 916 30.74 -0.31 9.88
CA SER A 916 30.86 -0.37 11.33
C SER A 916 32.21 0.18 11.84
N ASP A 917 33.04 0.76 10.97
CA ASP A 917 34.34 1.37 11.28
C ASP A 917 34.51 2.76 10.62
N PRO A 918 34.22 3.86 11.34
CA PRO A 918 34.14 5.21 10.77
C PRO A 918 35.50 5.83 10.41
N SER A 919 36.57 5.03 10.41
CA SER A 919 37.93 5.45 10.15
C SER A 919 38.39 5.19 8.72
N ASP A 920 37.65 4.38 7.97
CA ASP A 920 37.87 4.12 6.55
C ASP A 920 37.42 5.29 5.66
N ALA A 921 36.48 6.16 6.06
CA ALA A 921 36.12 7.39 5.33
C ALA A 921 37.32 8.28 4.99
N VAL A 922 38.36 8.28 5.82
CA VAL A 922 39.58 9.09 5.63
C VAL A 922 40.74 8.32 4.99
N GLU A 923 40.54 7.04 4.70
CA GLU A 923 41.48 6.25 3.92
C GLU A 923 41.34 6.57 2.42
N ASP A 924 42.40 6.28 1.68
CA ASP A 924 42.58 6.50 0.24
C ASP A 924 43.00 5.15 -0.32
N ALA A 925 42.02 4.38 -0.79
CA ALA A 925 42.19 2.96 -1.06
C ALA A 925 43.02 2.69 -2.33
N ASP A 926 43.04 3.60 -3.29
CA ASP A 926 43.77 3.48 -4.55
C ASP A 926 45.02 4.39 -4.66
N GLY A 927 45.18 5.33 -3.73
CA GLY A 927 46.34 6.20 -3.60
C GLY A 927 46.37 7.37 -4.59
N ASP A 928 45.21 7.84 -5.06
CA ASP A 928 45.09 8.97 -5.99
C ASP A 928 45.01 10.34 -5.29
N GLY A 929 44.89 10.35 -3.96
CA GLY A 929 44.82 11.54 -3.13
C GLY A 929 43.41 11.99 -2.74
N LEU A 930 42.35 11.28 -3.16
CA LEU A 930 41.01 11.40 -2.60
C LEU A 930 40.80 10.38 -1.49
N THR A 931 40.06 10.80 -0.48
CA THR A 931 39.57 9.85 0.54
C THR A 931 38.27 9.23 0.07
N ASN A 932 37.94 8.04 0.58
CA ASN A 932 36.69 7.35 0.27
C ASN A 932 35.45 8.26 0.42
N LEU A 933 35.40 9.06 1.50
CA LEU A 933 34.32 10.04 1.71
C LEU A 933 34.28 11.14 0.63
N CYS A 934 35.43 11.59 0.11
CA CYS A 934 35.45 12.61 -0.94
C CYS A 934 34.84 12.05 -2.23
N GLU A 935 35.13 10.80 -2.56
CA GLU A 935 34.59 10.17 -3.77
C GLU A 935 33.07 10.00 -3.65
N TYR A 936 32.57 9.54 -2.51
CA TYR A 936 31.12 9.54 -2.27
C TYR A 936 30.50 10.93 -2.46
N GLN A 937 31.15 12.00 -1.95
CA GLN A 937 30.67 13.37 -2.14
C GLN A 937 30.68 13.82 -3.61
N TRP A 938 31.65 13.38 -4.41
CA TRP A 938 31.65 13.62 -5.86
C TRP A 938 30.49 12.91 -6.56
N GLN A 939 30.15 11.68 -6.16
CA GLN A 939 28.94 11.02 -6.66
C GLN A 939 27.66 11.81 -6.30
N GLN A 940 27.58 12.41 -5.11
CA GLN A 940 26.43 13.26 -4.74
C GLN A 940 26.34 14.51 -5.62
N ILE A 941 27.49 15.09 -6.02
CA ILE A 941 27.54 16.19 -6.99
C ILE A 941 26.96 15.73 -8.34
N ARG A 942 27.30 14.52 -8.81
CA ARG A 942 26.73 13.95 -10.03
C ARG A 942 25.20 13.88 -9.99
N LEU A 943 24.63 13.32 -8.92
CA LEU A 943 23.17 13.22 -8.74
C LEU A 943 22.50 14.61 -8.74
N LEU A 944 23.11 15.58 -8.07
CA LEU A 944 22.64 16.97 -8.06
C LEU A 944 22.64 17.59 -9.47
N VAL A 945 23.69 17.36 -10.26
CA VAL A 945 23.80 17.90 -11.63
C VAL A 945 22.82 17.18 -12.57
N LEU A 946 22.61 15.88 -12.41
CA LEU A 946 21.61 15.12 -13.17
C LEU A 946 20.19 15.68 -12.97
N GLU A 947 19.82 16.05 -11.75
CA GLU A 947 18.46 16.55 -11.46
C GLU A 947 18.20 17.97 -11.99
N GLN A 948 19.15 18.89 -11.79
CA GLN A 948 18.92 20.32 -12.04
C GLN A 948 19.96 21.02 -12.94
N GLY A 949 21.04 20.33 -13.32
CA GLY A 949 22.21 20.93 -13.97
C GLY A 949 23.00 21.86 -13.04
N LEU A 950 24.16 22.34 -13.50
CA LEU A 950 25.01 23.21 -12.71
C LEU A 950 25.57 24.37 -13.54
N SER A 951 24.75 25.42 -13.67
CA SER A 951 25.07 26.59 -14.50
C SER A 951 26.33 27.36 -14.09
N THR A 952 26.81 27.22 -12.84
CA THR A 952 28.04 27.90 -12.39
C THR A 952 29.31 27.25 -12.92
N HIS A 953 29.24 26.00 -13.37
CA HIS A 953 30.33 25.23 -13.98
C HIS A 953 30.02 24.89 -15.44
N ASN A 954 29.01 25.54 -16.03
CA ASN A 954 28.56 25.34 -17.40
C ASN A 954 28.12 23.90 -17.75
N GLU A 955 27.67 23.15 -16.75
CA GLU A 955 27.19 21.77 -16.93
C GLU A 955 25.67 21.67 -17.02
N THR A 956 25.20 20.73 -17.85
CA THR A 956 23.79 20.46 -18.08
C THR A 956 23.40 19.08 -17.54
N SER A 957 22.11 18.92 -17.18
CA SER A 957 21.54 17.62 -16.79
C SER A 957 21.77 16.55 -17.86
N ASP A 958 21.54 16.90 -19.13
CA ASP A 958 21.74 15.98 -20.27
C ASP A 958 23.21 15.58 -20.46
N GLY A 959 24.16 16.43 -20.04
CA GLY A 959 25.60 16.12 -20.08
C GLY A 959 25.98 15.13 -18.99
N ALA A 960 25.43 15.31 -17.79
CA ALA A 960 25.68 14.43 -16.65
C ALA A 960 25.13 13.00 -16.83
N GLU A 961 24.20 12.77 -17.77
CA GLU A 961 23.76 11.40 -18.14
C GLU A 961 24.91 10.53 -18.66
N LEU A 962 25.98 11.13 -19.18
CA LEU A 962 27.17 10.42 -19.69
C LEU A 962 28.29 10.28 -18.66
N TRP A 963 28.13 10.87 -17.47
CA TRP A 963 29.14 10.83 -16.43
C TRP A 963 29.16 9.49 -15.72
N VAL A 964 30.33 9.12 -15.21
CA VAL A 964 30.59 7.91 -14.43
C VAL A 964 30.65 8.27 -12.93
N ASP A 965 30.33 7.32 -12.05
CA ASP A 965 30.53 7.48 -10.60
C ASP A 965 32.00 7.23 -10.27
N THR A 966 32.61 8.03 -9.37
CA THR A 966 33.96 7.73 -8.84
C THR A 966 33.98 6.38 -8.10
N ASP A 967 35.00 5.56 -8.28
CA ASP A 967 35.18 4.29 -7.56
C ASP A 967 36.43 4.35 -6.68
N PRO A 968 36.32 4.22 -5.34
CA PRO A 968 37.45 4.28 -4.39
C PRO A 968 38.58 3.30 -4.63
N ASN A 969 38.37 2.34 -5.52
CA ASN A 969 39.36 1.35 -5.87
C ASN A 969 40.04 1.62 -7.23
N LEU A 970 39.69 2.72 -7.92
CA LEU A 970 40.15 3.06 -9.26
C LEU A 970 40.66 4.49 -9.35
N ILE A 971 41.97 4.60 -9.63
CA ILE A 971 42.67 5.89 -9.74
C ILE A 971 42.03 6.84 -10.77
N ASP A 972 41.39 6.28 -11.80
CA ASP A 972 40.82 6.97 -12.96
C ASP A 972 39.49 6.27 -13.27
N SER A 973 38.40 6.84 -12.77
CA SER A 973 37.09 6.21 -12.79
C SER A 973 36.39 6.35 -14.14
N ASP A 974 36.57 7.48 -14.82
CA ASP A 974 35.94 7.75 -16.11
C ASP A 974 36.76 7.26 -17.33
N GLY A 975 38.02 6.89 -17.09
CA GLY A 975 38.89 6.17 -18.01
C GLY A 975 39.56 7.04 -19.06
N ASP A 976 39.69 8.35 -18.84
CA ASP A 976 40.33 9.27 -19.79
C ASP A 976 41.85 9.39 -19.64
N GLY A 977 42.39 8.81 -18.57
CA GLY A 977 43.81 8.77 -18.24
C GLY A 977 44.26 9.84 -17.25
N LEU A 978 43.35 10.65 -16.71
CA LEU A 978 43.57 11.56 -15.58
C LEU A 978 43.15 10.90 -14.26
N PRO A 979 43.85 11.14 -13.14
CA PRO A 979 43.39 10.66 -11.85
C PRO A 979 42.24 11.49 -11.28
N ASP A 980 41.27 10.82 -10.64
CA ASP A 980 40.09 11.47 -10.06
C ASP A 980 40.52 12.56 -9.06
N GLY A 981 41.51 12.26 -8.20
CA GLY A 981 42.07 13.19 -7.24
C GLY A 981 42.78 14.39 -7.84
N TRP A 982 43.44 14.24 -8.98
CA TRP A 982 44.05 15.37 -9.67
C TRP A 982 42.98 16.31 -10.24
N GLU A 983 41.94 15.78 -10.86
CA GLU A 983 40.84 16.56 -11.43
C GLU A 983 40.00 17.25 -10.36
N ALA A 984 39.74 16.55 -9.25
CA ALA A 984 39.08 17.09 -8.06
C ALA A 984 39.96 18.07 -7.27
N ARG A 985 41.23 18.23 -7.66
CA ARG A 985 42.26 19.01 -6.96
C ARG A 985 42.42 18.61 -5.49
N TYR A 986 42.24 17.33 -5.21
CA TYR A 986 42.35 16.72 -3.88
C TYR A 986 41.33 17.32 -2.88
N THR A 987 40.16 17.72 -3.37
CA THR A 987 39.08 18.28 -2.57
C THR A 987 37.76 17.57 -2.82
N CYS A 988 36.92 17.43 -1.79
CA CYS A 988 35.60 16.84 -1.92
C CYS A 988 34.52 17.82 -2.46
N SER A 989 34.90 19.04 -2.86
CA SER A 989 33.95 20.09 -3.23
C SER A 989 34.33 20.74 -4.53
N TRP A 990 33.38 20.87 -5.45
CA TRP A 990 33.63 21.51 -6.74
C TRP A 990 33.42 23.03 -6.69
N SER A 991 34.52 23.77 -6.79
CA SER A 991 34.51 25.23 -6.86
C SER A 991 34.27 25.70 -8.29
N SER A 992 33.51 26.78 -8.48
CA SER A 992 33.32 27.38 -9.82
C SER A 992 34.60 27.94 -10.45
N ALA A 993 35.69 27.99 -9.70
CA ALA A 993 37.01 28.32 -10.22
C ALA A 993 37.71 27.13 -10.90
N GLN A 994 37.20 25.91 -10.70
CA GLN A 994 37.69 24.65 -11.26
C GLN A 994 36.77 24.16 -12.39
N GLU A 995 36.10 25.08 -13.09
CA GLU A 995 35.34 24.76 -14.30
C GLU A 995 36.30 24.18 -15.35
N GLY A 996 35.91 23.05 -15.96
CA GLY A 996 36.70 22.36 -16.98
C GLY A 996 37.58 21.21 -16.48
N LEU A 997 37.52 20.89 -15.18
CA LEU A 997 38.00 19.64 -14.58
C LEU A 997 36.85 18.96 -13.84
N ASN A 998 36.65 17.68 -14.10
CA ASN A 998 35.57 16.90 -13.54
C ASN A 998 35.90 15.38 -13.61
N PRO A 999 36.22 14.74 -12.45
CA PRO A 999 36.60 13.32 -12.38
C PRO A 999 35.48 12.33 -12.77
N LEU A 1000 34.31 12.86 -13.11
CA LEU A 1000 33.14 12.08 -13.53
C LEU A 1000 32.96 12.13 -15.06
N ASN A 1001 33.74 12.93 -15.79
CA ASN A 1001 33.51 13.29 -17.18
C ASN A 1001 34.77 13.18 -18.06
N GLY A 1002 35.05 11.97 -18.53
CA GLY A 1002 36.26 11.68 -19.32
C GLY A 1002 36.36 12.32 -20.72
N SER A 1003 35.50 13.28 -21.03
CA SER A 1003 35.64 14.13 -22.21
C SER A 1003 36.46 15.39 -21.96
N ASP A 1004 36.71 15.74 -20.71
CA ASP A 1004 37.39 16.96 -20.32
C ASP A 1004 38.92 16.86 -20.31
N ALA A 1005 39.53 15.68 -20.34
CA ALA A 1005 40.97 15.53 -20.61
C ALA A 1005 41.47 16.29 -21.85
N GLY A 1006 40.61 16.48 -22.86
CA GLY A 1006 40.90 17.23 -24.08
C GLY A 1006 40.63 18.73 -24.00
N ASN A 1007 40.10 19.23 -22.88
CA ASN A 1007 39.79 20.64 -22.69
C ASN A 1007 41.05 21.44 -22.35
N ASN A 1008 40.92 22.76 -22.54
CA ASN A 1008 41.90 23.76 -22.17
C ASN A 1008 41.14 24.90 -21.46
N PRO A 1009 40.95 24.81 -20.12
CA PRO A 1009 40.09 25.70 -19.36
C PRO A 1009 40.66 27.12 -19.21
N ASP A 1010 41.97 27.25 -19.02
CA ASP A 1010 42.63 28.54 -18.88
C ASP A 1010 42.95 29.20 -20.23
N GLY A 1011 42.92 28.43 -21.33
CA GLY A 1011 43.12 28.87 -22.70
C GLY A 1011 44.59 29.15 -23.03
N ASP A 1012 45.53 28.48 -22.37
CA ASP A 1012 46.97 28.59 -22.60
C ASP A 1012 47.43 27.76 -23.83
N GLY A 1013 48.64 27.99 -24.32
CA GLY A 1013 49.17 27.31 -25.51
C GLY A 1013 50.11 28.20 -26.32
N TYR A 1014 50.34 27.83 -27.57
CA TYR A 1014 51.10 28.67 -28.49
C TYR A 1014 50.62 28.51 -29.93
N ASP A 1015 50.24 29.62 -30.58
CA ASP A 1015 49.84 29.66 -31.99
C ASP A 1015 51.06 29.42 -32.90
N VAL A 1016 51.43 28.15 -33.08
CA VAL A 1016 52.59 27.69 -33.86
C VAL A 1016 52.54 28.18 -35.31
N ASN A 1017 51.34 28.28 -35.87
CA ASN A 1017 51.14 28.60 -37.28
C ASN A 1017 50.99 30.13 -37.55
N HIS A 1018 50.87 30.93 -36.48
CA HIS A 1018 50.76 32.39 -36.47
C HIS A 1018 49.54 32.95 -37.22
N ASP A 1019 48.41 32.23 -37.23
CA ASP A 1019 47.16 32.70 -37.86
C ASP A 1019 46.25 33.52 -36.93
N GLY A 1020 46.63 33.62 -35.65
CA GLY A 1020 45.94 34.35 -34.60
C GLY A 1020 44.79 33.57 -33.95
N ILE A 1021 44.69 32.26 -34.18
CA ILE A 1021 43.68 31.38 -33.59
C ILE A 1021 44.37 30.13 -33.05
N LEU A 1022 44.25 29.91 -31.74
CA LEU A 1022 44.73 28.69 -31.10
C LEU A 1022 43.90 27.48 -31.57
N GLN A 1023 44.49 26.57 -32.34
CA GLN A 1023 43.86 25.30 -32.73
C GLN A 1023 43.95 24.27 -31.58
N PRO A 1024 43.12 23.20 -31.58
CA PRO A 1024 43.22 22.12 -30.60
C PRO A 1024 44.58 21.42 -30.55
N GLU A 1025 45.31 21.37 -31.67
CA GLU A 1025 46.67 20.82 -31.70
C GLU A 1025 47.74 21.81 -31.17
N GLU A 1026 47.35 23.06 -30.91
CA GLU A 1026 48.20 24.16 -30.43
C GLU A 1026 47.90 24.54 -28.97
N SER A 1027 46.81 24.01 -28.39
CA SER A 1027 46.51 24.14 -26.97
C SER A 1027 47.33 23.17 -26.13
N LEU A 1028 47.71 23.62 -24.93
CA LEU A 1028 48.06 22.71 -23.84
C LEU A 1028 46.72 22.26 -23.24
N THR A 1029 46.48 20.94 -23.17
CA THR A 1029 45.20 20.40 -22.66
C THR A 1029 45.42 19.80 -21.29
N ASN A 1030 44.35 19.62 -20.49
CA ASN A 1030 44.39 18.98 -19.18
C ASN A 1030 45.24 17.69 -19.17
N TRP A 1031 45.03 16.82 -20.16
CA TRP A 1031 45.83 15.61 -20.35
C TRP A 1031 47.32 15.89 -20.53
N MET A 1032 47.69 16.86 -21.37
CA MET A 1032 49.10 17.19 -21.58
C MET A 1032 49.71 17.73 -20.28
N GLU A 1033 49.02 18.62 -19.59
CA GLU A 1033 49.46 19.26 -18.35
C GLU A 1033 49.77 18.27 -17.23
N TYR A 1034 48.91 17.27 -17.04
CA TYR A 1034 49.17 16.17 -16.14
C TYR A 1034 50.41 15.35 -16.58
N TYR A 1035 50.49 14.99 -17.86
CA TYR A 1035 51.57 14.14 -18.35
C TYR A 1035 52.92 14.86 -18.61
N LEU A 1036 53.01 16.19 -18.53
CA LEU A 1036 54.29 16.93 -18.57
C LEU A 1036 55.26 16.50 -17.46
N SER A 1037 54.71 15.96 -16.37
CA SER A 1037 55.48 15.42 -15.25
C SER A 1037 56.28 14.17 -15.59
N SER A 1038 55.78 13.34 -16.51
CA SER A 1038 56.22 11.95 -16.68
C SER A 1038 56.54 11.55 -18.12
N LEU A 1039 56.00 12.26 -19.12
CA LEU A 1039 56.20 11.99 -20.54
C LEU A 1039 56.99 13.10 -21.24
N ILE A 1040 57.77 12.70 -22.25
CA ILE A 1040 58.34 13.61 -23.24
C ILE A 1040 57.55 13.39 -24.53
N MET A 1041 56.72 14.36 -24.88
CA MET A 1041 55.78 14.29 -25.99
C MET A 1041 56.45 14.74 -27.30
N LEU A 1042 56.40 13.91 -28.34
CA LEU A 1042 57.05 14.12 -29.64
C LEU A 1042 56.00 14.13 -30.77
N GLY A 1043 55.02 15.01 -30.65
CA GLY A 1043 53.86 15.07 -31.54
C GLY A 1043 52.84 14.01 -31.17
N ASP A 1044 52.53 13.10 -32.08
CA ASP A 1044 51.53 12.05 -31.85
C ASP A 1044 52.08 10.85 -31.03
N VAL A 1045 53.34 10.90 -30.61
CA VAL A 1045 54.01 9.79 -29.89
C VAL A 1045 54.86 10.26 -28.71
N ASP A 1046 55.11 9.37 -27.75
CA ASP A 1046 56.08 9.59 -26.68
C ASP A 1046 57.54 9.28 -27.14
N GLN A 1047 58.51 9.55 -26.27
CA GLN A 1047 59.93 9.21 -26.47
C GLN A 1047 60.22 7.71 -26.74
N ASN A 1048 59.29 6.80 -26.40
CA ASN A 1048 59.40 5.36 -26.63
C ASN A 1048 58.69 4.90 -27.92
N GLY A 1049 57.97 5.79 -28.60
CA GLY A 1049 57.19 5.52 -29.80
C GLY A 1049 55.78 4.96 -29.54
N ALA A 1050 55.26 5.08 -28.32
CA ALA A 1050 53.85 4.84 -28.00
C ALA A 1050 52.99 6.01 -28.50
N SER A 1051 51.78 5.73 -28.98
CA SER A 1051 50.84 6.78 -29.43
C SER A 1051 50.32 7.55 -28.22
N LEU A 1052 50.21 8.87 -28.33
CA LEU A 1052 49.51 9.71 -27.35
C LEU A 1052 47.99 9.70 -27.62
N ALA A 1053 47.21 10.09 -26.61
CA ALA A 1053 45.76 10.24 -26.72
C ALA A 1053 45.37 11.48 -27.56
N TYR A 1054 46.16 12.54 -27.45
CA TYR A 1054 45.98 13.81 -28.16
C TYR A 1054 47.21 14.15 -29.01
N SER A 1055 46.98 14.74 -30.19
CA SER A 1055 48.04 15.23 -31.06
C SER A 1055 48.43 16.66 -30.69
N THR A 1056 49.73 16.94 -30.57
CA THR A 1056 50.24 18.27 -30.22
C THR A 1056 51.26 18.80 -31.25
N HIS A 1057 51.24 20.11 -31.48
CA HIS A 1057 52.25 20.87 -32.20
C HIS A 1057 53.19 21.65 -31.27
N LEU A 1058 52.98 21.58 -29.95
CA LEU A 1058 53.78 22.24 -28.92
C LEU A 1058 55.14 21.55 -28.65
N TYR A 1059 55.59 20.66 -29.53
CA TYR A 1059 56.85 19.94 -29.36
C TYR A 1059 57.91 20.41 -30.35
N ASN A 1060 59.18 20.20 -29.99
CA ASN A 1060 60.30 20.45 -30.89
C ASN A 1060 61.01 19.16 -31.31
N ASP A 1061 61.34 19.06 -32.61
CA ASP A 1061 62.11 17.93 -33.17
C ASP A 1061 63.47 17.69 -32.46
N SER A 1062 64.03 18.73 -31.82
CA SER A 1062 65.31 18.64 -31.12
C SER A 1062 65.29 17.75 -29.89
N TRP A 1063 64.13 17.48 -29.29
CA TRP A 1063 63.98 16.65 -28.08
C TRP A 1063 64.26 15.17 -28.37
N ASN A 1064 64.00 14.72 -29.60
CA ASN A 1064 64.08 13.32 -29.98
C ASN A 1064 65.52 12.76 -29.86
N GLY A 1065 65.75 11.96 -28.82
CA GLY A 1065 67.02 11.31 -28.53
C GLY A 1065 68.06 12.22 -27.85
N SER A 1066 67.66 13.41 -27.39
CA SER A 1066 68.51 14.34 -26.63
C SER A 1066 68.03 14.51 -25.18
N ALA A 1067 66.73 14.69 -24.96
CA ALA A 1067 66.14 14.88 -23.64
C ALA A 1067 66.19 13.59 -22.80
N THR A 1068 66.53 13.72 -21.51
CA THR A 1068 66.72 12.57 -20.62
C THR A 1068 65.62 12.39 -19.59
N ASN A 1069 64.95 13.47 -19.19
CA ASN A 1069 63.82 13.48 -18.25
C ASN A 1069 62.73 14.46 -18.71
N ALA A 1070 61.50 14.26 -18.24
CA ALA A 1070 60.35 15.15 -18.48
C ALA A 1070 60.46 16.47 -17.68
N PHE A 1071 59.54 17.40 -17.90
CA PHE A 1071 59.56 18.73 -17.26
C PHE A 1071 59.44 18.63 -15.73
N GLY A 1072 58.46 17.87 -15.24
CA GLY A 1072 58.21 17.73 -13.80
C GLY A 1072 59.33 17.08 -12.99
N PHE A 1073 60.31 16.42 -13.63
CA PHE A 1073 61.51 15.96 -12.92
C PHE A 1073 62.32 17.11 -12.30
N PHE A 1074 62.23 18.30 -12.91
CA PHE A 1074 62.93 19.51 -12.49
C PHE A 1074 62.02 20.50 -11.75
N VAL A 1075 60.85 20.05 -11.29
CA VAL A 1075 59.90 20.86 -10.53
C VAL A 1075 60.57 21.58 -9.35
N SER A 1076 60.20 22.83 -9.13
CA SER A 1076 60.70 23.62 -8.02
C SER A 1076 59.96 23.32 -6.70
N GLN A 1077 60.51 23.78 -5.58
CA GLN A 1077 59.82 23.65 -4.29
C GLN A 1077 58.61 24.60 -4.18
N GLU A 1078 58.62 25.71 -4.92
CA GLU A 1078 57.51 26.68 -4.90
C GLU A 1078 56.25 26.02 -5.50
N VAL A 1079 56.38 25.38 -6.67
CA VAL A 1079 55.29 24.65 -7.33
C VAL A 1079 54.77 23.48 -6.48
N LEU A 1080 55.66 22.73 -5.82
CA LEU A 1080 55.26 21.65 -4.91
C LEU A 1080 54.50 22.17 -3.66
N ASP A 1081 54.86 23.35 -3.16
CA ASP A 1081 54.21 23.95 -1.99
C ASP A 1081 52.80 24.50 -2.33
N ASP A 1082 52.52 24.78 -3.61
CA ASP A 1082 51.21 25.20 -4.12
C ASP A 1082 50.20 24.04 -4.27
N GLN A 1083 50.67 22.79 -4.29
CA GLN A 1083 49.84 21.58 -4.27
C GLN A 1083 50.15 20.66 -3.07
N PRO A 1084 49.92 21.10 -1.82
CA PRO A 1084 50.38 20.39 -0.63
C PRO A 1084 49.64 19.07 -0.33
N LEU A 1085 48.49 18.84 -0.98
CA LEU A 1085 47.67 17.62 -0.83
C LEU A 1085 47.95 16.59 -1.93
N ALA A 1086 48.71 16.94 -2.97
CA ALA A 1086 49.00 16.05 -4.07
C ALA A 1086 49.80 14.82 -3.61
N PRO A 1087 49.45 13.61 -4.06
CA PRO A 1087 50.27 12.43 -3.83
C PRO A 1087 51.58 12.56 -4.62
N GLN A 1088 52.60 11.81 -4.21
CA GLN A 1088 53.95 11.94 -4.79
C GLN A 1088 54.00 11.65 -6.31
N ARG A 1089 53.02 10.92 -6.82
CA ARG A 1089 52.88 10.58 -8.25
C ARG A 1089 52.58 11.80 -9.13
N ASP A 1090 51.92 12.82 -8.58
CA ASP A 1090 51.45 14.00 -9.32
C ASP A 1090 52.40 15.19 -9.16
N TYR A 1091 53.57 14.97 -8.54
CA TYR A 1091 54.58 16.01 -8.39
C TYR A 1091 55.14 16.45 -9.74
N GLY A 1092 55.00 17.74 -10.03
CA GLY A 1092 55.51 18.37 -11.25
C GLY A 1092 54.56 18.31 -12.44
N THR A 1093 53.26 18.08 -12.22
CA THR A 1093 52.19 18.41 -13.18
C THR A 1093 52.03 19.94 -13.27
N SER A 1094 51.65 20.48 -14.41
CA SER A 1094 51.21 21.89 -14.49
C SER A 1094 49.78 22.07 -13.97
N ASP A 1095 49.36 23.32 -13.79
CA ASP A 1095 48.02 23.68 -13.32
C ASP A 1095 47.09 24.12 -14.49
N PRO A 1096 46.13 23.28 -14.92
CA PRO A 1096 45.25 23.57 -16.07
C PRO A 1096 44.28 24.74 -15.91
N LEU A 1097 44.27 25.34 -14.73
CA LEU A 1097 43.47 26.52 -14.42
C LEU A 1097 44.34 27.79 -14.35
N SER A 1098 45.65 27.67 -14.56
CA SER A 1098 46.62 28.75 -14.48
C SER A 1098 47.59 28.71 -15.65
N ARG A 1099 47.54 29.75 -16.49
CA ARG A 1099 48.39 29.87 -17.68
C ARG A 1099 49.89 29.94 -17.40
N ASP A 1100 50.27 30.15 -16.15
CA ASP A 1100 51.63 30.39 -15.64
C ASP A 1100 51.71 29.65 -14.30
N THR A 1101 52.09 28.37 -14.35
CA THR A 1101 52.02 27.47 -13.18
C THR A 1101 53.02 27.86 -12.10
N ASP A 1102 54.25 28.22 -12.48
CA ASP A 1102 55.31 28.56 -11.54
C ASP A 1102 55.40 30.06 -11.19
N GLN A 1103 54.49 30.86 -11.76
CA GLN A 1103 54.27 32.29 -11.49
C GLN A 1103 55.49 33.16 -11.81
N ASP A 1104 56.30 32.77 -12.77
CA ASP A 1104 57.50 33.48 -13.15
C ASP A 1104 57.24 34.62 -14.17
N GLY A 1105 56.04 34.63 -14.76
CA GLY A 1105 55.57 35.61 -15.73
C GLY A 1105 55.69 35.19 -17.19
N MET A 1106 55.99 33.91 -17.45
CA MET A 1106 55.92 33.25 -18.75
C MET A 1106 54.78 32.22 -18.75
N PRO A 1107 54.05 32.01 -19.87
CA PRO A 1107 52.97 31.02 -19.90
C PRO A 1107 53.45 29.63 -20.27
N ASP A 1108 52.82 28.61 -19.69
CA ASP A 1108 53.22 27.21 -19.79
C ASP A 1108 53.28 26.73 -21.24
N GLY A 1109 52.21 26.94 -22.02
CA GLY A 1109 52.18 26.58 -23.44
C GLY A 1109 53.26 27.25 -24.30
N TRP A 1110 53.66 28.49 -23.98
CA TRP A 1110 54.76 29.19 -24.66
C TRP A 1110 56.11 28.56 -24.30
N GLU A 1111 56.32 28.28 -23.01
CA GLU A 1111 57.53 27.66 -22.50
C GLU A 1111 57.74 26.27 -23.09
N VAL A 1112 56.68 25.44 -23.11
CA VAL A 1112 56.72 24.10 -23.70
C VAL A 1112 57.12 24.16 -25.17
N TYR A 1113 56.60 25.09 -25.97
CA TYR A 1113 56.97 25.22 -27.39
C TYR A 1113 58.43 25.66 -27.60
N PHE A 1114 58.90 26.63 -26.82
CA PHE A 1114 60.24 27.18 -26.94
C PHE A 1114 61.32 26.39 -26.19
N ALA A 1115 60.95 25.45 -25.33
CA ALA A 1115 61.88 24.62 -24.59
C ALA A 1115 62.86 23.87 -25.50
N ARG A 1116 64.14 23.91 -25.14
CA ARG A 1116 65.22 23.11 -25.73
C ARG A 1116 65.92 22.35 -24.63
N TRP A 1117 66.50 21.22 -25.02
CA TRP A 1117 67.30 20.42 -24.11
C TRP A 1117 68.77 20.89 -24.13
N ASP A 1118 69.26 21.44 -23.00
CA ASP A 1118 70.69 21.72 -22.85
C ASP A 1118 71.44 20.44 -22.46
N VAL A 1119 72.08 19.82 -23.45
CA VAL A 1119 72.89 18.60 -23.31
C VAL A 1119 74.06 18.77 -22.32
N TYR A 1120 74.51 19.99 -22.04
CA TYR A 1120 75.62 20.24 -21.10
C TYR A 1120 75.15 20.46 -19.67
N ALA A 1121 74.03 21.14 -19.48
CA ALA A 1121 73.39 21.32 -18.17
C ALA A 1121 72.61 20.09 -17.72
N ASP A 1122 72.18 19.24 -18.67
CA ASP A 1122 71.26 18.11 -18.46
C ASP A 1122 69.92 18.61 -17.91
N ASP A 1123 69.42 19.71 -18.48
CA ASP A 1123 68.28 20.50 -18.00
C ASP A 1123 67.52 21.15 -19.18
N TRP A 1124 66.30 21.59 -18.93
CA TRP A 1124 65.49 22.33 -19.89
C TRP A 1124 65.87 23.83 -19.89
N THR A 1125 65.83 24.46 -21.08
CA THR A 1125 66.08 25.91 -21.18
C THR A 1125 64.90 26.77 -20.73
N LEU A 1126 63.70 26.19 -20.77
CA LEU A 1126 62.41 26.70 -20.35
C LEU A 1126 61.61 25.52 -19.81
N ASN A 1127 60.85 25.69 -18.73
CA ASN A 1127 60.18 24.66 -18.00
C ASN A 1127 59.03 25.25 -17.17
N PRO A 1128 57.77 24.92 -17.50
CA PRO A 1128 56.58 25.55 -16.91
C PRO A 1128 56.37 25.31 -15.40
N VAL A 1129 57.25 24.52 -14.77
CA VAL A 1129 57.18 24.19 -13.34
C VAL A 1129 58.48 24.55 -12.61
N MET A 1130 59.23 25.53 -13.10
CA MET A 1130 60.55 25.93 -12.57
C MET A 1130 60.84 27.44 -12.75
N GLU A 1131 60.53 28.24 -11.72
CA GLU A 1131 60.48 29.71 -11.81
C GLU A 1131 61.81 30.45 -12.09
N LEU A 1132 62.94 29.74 -12.09
CA LEU A 1132 64.27 30.34 -12.20
C LEU A 1132 64.79 30.39 -13.64
N ASP A 1133 64.13 29.75 -14.59
CA ASP A 1133 64.44 29.88 -16.02
C ASP A 1133 63.98 31.22 -16.60
N SER A 1134 63.10 31.99 -15.95
CA SER A 1134 62.88 33.41 -16.26
C SER A 1134 64.19 34.22 -16.41
N LEU A 1135 65.25 33.81 -15.71
CA LEU A 1135 66.59 34.45 -15.74
C LEU A 1135 67.54 33.85 -16.79
N GLY A 1136 67.10 32.82 -17.52
CA GLY A 1136 67.84 32.17 -18.59
C GLY A 1136 68.10 33.09 -19.77
N ASP A 1137 69.19 32.81 -20.51
CA ASP A 1137 69.59 33.46 -21.77
C ASP A 1137 70.23 32.35 -22.64
N PRO A 1138 69.40 31.45 -23.23
CA PRO A 1138 69.89 30.23 -23.87
C PRO A 1138 70.72 30.49 -25.13
N ASP A 1139 70.42 31.54 -25.87
CA ASP A 1139 71.12 31.90 -27.10
C ASP A 1139 72.31 32.87 -26.89
N GLY A 1140 72.40 33.48 -25.70
CA GLY A 1140 73.53 34.28 -25.23
C GLY A 1140 73.57 35.70 -25.79
N ASP A 1141 72.42 36.24 -26.19
CA ASP A 1141 72.28 37.54 -26.83
C ASP A 1141 72.15 38.70 -25.81
N GLY A 1142 71.85 38.36 -24.55
CA GLY A 1142 71.75 39.27 -23.41
C GLY A 1142 70.34 39.72 -23.05
N MET A 1143 69.31 39.17 -23.69
CA MET A 1143 67.90 39.23 -23.29
C MET A 1143 67.57 37.98 -22.46
N THR A 1144 66.76 38.14 -21.41
CA THR A 1144 66.32 36.99 -20.59
C THR A 1144 65.04 36.38 -21.14
N ASN A 1145 64.83 35.08 -20.92
CA ASN A 1145 63.61 34.35 -21.29
C ASN A 1145 62.32 35.15 -20.95
N TRP A 1146 62.25 35.71 -19.74
CA TRP A 1146 61.13 36.54 -19.30
C TRP A 1146 60.94 37.79 -20.16
N GLU A 1147 62.04 38.47 -20.53
CA GLU A 1147 62.01 39.68 -21.36
C GLU A 1147 61.60 39.34 -22.81
N GLU A 1148 61.90 38.13 -23.28
CA GLU A 1148 61.57 37.64 -24.62
C GLU A 1148 60.09 37.35 -24.78
N TYR A 1149 59.49 36.62 -23.85
CA TYR A 1149 58.04 36.46 -23.81
C TYR A 1149 57.35 37.83 -23.66
N ASN A 1150 57.73 38.61 -22.64
CA ASN A 1150 57.08 39.89 -22.32
C ASN A 1150 57.41 41.03 -23.30
N SER A 1151 58.08 40.72 -24.41
CA SER A 1151 58.16 41.62 -25.57
C SER A 1151 56.81 41.77 -26.27
N ILE A 1152 55.90 40.80 -26.12
CA ILE A 1152 54.56 40.76 -26.73
C ILE A 1152 53.70 41.99 -26.41
N ALA A 1153 52.75 42.32 -27.28
CA ALA A 1153 51.79 43.39 -27.03
C ALA A 1153 50.91 43.10 -25.79
N ALA A 1154 50.62 44.13 -25.00
CA ALA A 1154 49.92 43.98 -23.71
C ALA A 1154 48.47 43.47 -23.86
N ASN A 1155 47.91 43.51 -25.08
CA ASN A 1155 46.57 42.99 -25.38
C ASN A 1155 46.57 41.50 -25.78
N PHE A 1156 47.74 40.89 -25.98
CA PHE A 1156 47.91 39.49 -26.37
C PHE A 1156 48.72 38.67 -25.36
N THR A 1157 49.28 39.30 -24.32
CA THR A 1157 49.93 38.57 -23.22
C THR A 1157 48.93 37.75 -22.41
N GLU A 1158 49.40 36.59 -21.96
CA GLU A 1158 48.69 35.57 -21.20
C GLU A 1158 49.07 35.59 -19.72
N SER A 1159 50.19 36.24 -19.34
CA SER A 1159 50.63 36.37 -17.94
C SER A 1159 50.22 37.73 -17.31
N ASP A 1160 50.98 38.82 -17.52
CA ASP A 1160 50.74 40.12 -16.87
C ASP A 1160 50.78 41.31 -17.87
N PRO A 1161 49.62 41.91 -18.23
CA PRO A 1161 49.57 43.02 -19.18
C PRO A 1161 50.18 44.33 -18.67
N ASP A 1162 50.40 44.46 -17.36
CA ASP A 1162 51.01 45.66 -16.77
C ASP A 1162 52.55 45.58 -16.72
N LYS A 1163 53.14 44.41 -17.02
CA LYS A 1163 54.59 44.17 -17.00
C LYS A 1163 55.10 43.69 -18.36
N SER A 1164 55.61 44.61 -19.16
CA SER A 1164 56.22 44.29 -20.46
C SER A 1164 57.64 44.82 -20.63
N SER A 1165 58.41 44.12 -21.47
CA SER A 1165 59.69 44.55 -21.99
C SER A 1165 59.48 45.66 -23.05
N PRO A 1166 60.24 46.78 -23.02
CA PRO A 1166 61.48 47.00 -22.28
C PRO A 1166 61.32 47.76 -20.95
N GLN A 1167 60.09 48.03 -20.49
CA GLN A 1167 59.91 48.83 -19.27
C GLN A 1167 60.35 48.07 -18.02
N TYR A 1168 60.09 46.76 -18.01
CA TYR A 1168 60.44 45.85 -16.94
C TYR A 1168 61.52 44.88 -17.40
N TYR A 1169 62.26 44.30 -16.45
CA TYR A 1169 63.26 43.26 -16.69
C TYR A 1169 63.31 42.30 -15.51
N ALA A 1170 63.72 41.06 -15.78
CA ALA A 1170 63.96 40.07 -14.75
C ALA A 1170 65.33 40.30 -14.08
N PHE A 1171 65.36 40.27 -12.75
CA PHE A 1171 66.59 40.44 -11.97
C PHE A 1171 66.66 39.44 -10.83
N GLY A 1172 67.69 38.58 -10.88
CA GLY A 1172 67.95 37.57 -9.85
C GLY A 1172 68.96 38.02 -8.79
N THR A 1173 68.64 37.79 -7.51
CA THR A 1173 69.64 37.80 -6.42
C THR A 1173 69.48 36.62 -5.48
N GLY A 1174 70.41 35.65 -5.57
CA GLY A 1174 70.22 34.34 -4.95
C GLY A 1174 69.44 33.42 -5.89
N ASN A 1175 68.72 32.43 -5.35
CA ASN A 1175 67.78 31.58 -6.09
C ASN A 1175 66.37 32.20 -6.03
N ILE A 1176 66.25 33.49 -6.37
CA ILE A 1176 64.97 34.21 -6.39
C ILE A 1176 65.01 35.13 -7.61
N ALA A 1177 64.08 34.93 -8.54
CA ALA A 1177 63.81 35.86 -9.63
C ALA A 1177 62.88 37.00 -9.15
N SER A 1178 63.07 38.21 -9.67
CA SER A 1178 62.19 39.34 -9.35
C SER A 1178 62.12 40.34 -10.49
N ILE A 1179 60.92 40.82 -10.80
CA ILE A 1179 60.72 41.79 -11.86
C ILE A 1179 60.99 43.21 -11.36
N GLN A 1180 61.85 43.95 -12.08
CA GLN A 1180 62.27 45.32 -11.74
C GLN A 1180 61.92 46.28 -12.88
N VAL A 1181 61.78 47.58 -12.55
CA VAL A 1181 61.44 48.63 -13.54
C VAL A 1181 62.69 49.38 -13.96
N TRP A 1182 62.88 49.59 -15.27
CA TRP A 1182 63.90 50.50 -15.79
C TRP A 1182 63.55 51.96 -15.49
N SER A 1183 64.44 52.67 -14.80
CA SER A 1183 64.24 54.09 -14.44
C SER A 1183 64.22 55.07 -15.63
N GLU A 1184 64.59 54.61 -16.84
CA GLU A 1184 64.66 55.40 -18.08
C GLU A 1184 63.59 55.00 -19.13
N GLY A 1185 62.65 54.11 -18.79
CA GLY A 1185 61.55 53.71 -19.68
C GLY A 1185 60.65 54.88 -20.06
N GLY A 1186 60.65 55.27 -21.33
CA GLY A 1186 59.93 56.45 -21.83
C GLY A 1186 58.44 56.22 -22.13
N SER A 1187 57.98 54.96 -22.09
CA SER A 1187 56.61 54.51 -22.38
C SER A 1187 56.35 53.18 -21.66
N SER A 1188 55.07 52.82 -21.54
CA SER A 1188 54.59 51.51 -21.04
C SER A 1188 54.10 50.58 -22.14
N MET A 1189 54.39 50.90 -23.39
CA MET A 1189 54.08 50.05 -24.55
C MET A 1189 55.24 49.08 -24.77
N SER A 1190 54.94 47.81 -25.01
CA SER A 1190 55.94 46.78 -25.30
C SER A 1190 56.51 46.90 -26.71
N PHE A 1191 57.41 45.99 -27.08
CA PHE A 1191 57.93 45.87 -28.44
C PHE A 1191 56.86 45.40 -29.45
N GLY A 1192 56.08 44.39 -29.06
CA GLY A 1192 55.06 43.74 -29.87
C GLY A 1192 53.91 44.65 -30.33
N GLU A 1193 53.67 45.77 -29.65
CA GLU A 1193 52.65 46.78 -30.02
C GLU A 1193 52.86 47.39 -31.42
N PHE A 1194 54.05 47.23 -32.00
CA PHE A 1194 54.44 47.86 -33.26
C PHE A 1194 54.72 46.90 -34.42
N MET A 1195 54.49 45.59 -34.22
CA MET A 1195 54.75 44.57 -35.24
C MET A 1195 53.80 44.67 -36.43
N THR A 1196 54.32 44.46 -37.64
CA THR A 1196 53.48 44.30 -38.84
C THR A 1196 53.02 42.85 -39.02
N PRO A 1197 51.90 42.59 -39.72
CA PRO A 1197 51.47 41.22 -40.02
C PRO A 1197 52.52 40.37 -40.74
N GLU A 1198 53.40 41.01 -41.52
CA GLU A 1198 54.52 40.32 -42.16
C GLU A 1198 55.64 39.92 -41.20
N GLN A 1199 55.85 40.68 -40.11
CA GLN A 1199 56.80 40.33 -39.05
C GLN A 1199 56.26 39.21 -38.17
N ILE A 1200 54.97 39.29 -37.81
CA ILE A 1200 54.29 38.25 -37.03
C ILE A 1200 54.36 36.90 -37.76
N ALA A 1201 54.19 36.88 -39.07
CA ALA A 1201 54.31 35.66 -39.86
C ALA A 1201 55.74 35.08 -39.95
N ILE A 1202 56.77 35.83 -39.53
CA ILE A 1202 58.18 35.39 -39.56
C ILE A 1202 58.61 34.85 -38.19
N SER A 1203 58.39 35.62 -37.11
CA SER A 1203 58.89 35.31 -35.77
C SER A 1203 57.81 35.05 -34.71
N GLY A 1204 56.53 35.19 -35.05
CA GLY A 1204 55.44 35.13 -34.07
C GLY A 1204 55.21 36.49 -33.40
N MET A 1205 54.61 36.50 -32.21
CA MET A 1205 54.29 37.73 -31.45
C MET A 1205 55.28 38.05 -30.33
N THR A 1206 56.23 37.16 -30.06
CA THR A 1206 57.28 37.29 -29.03
C THR A 1206 58.67 37.31 -29.68
N ALA A 1207 59.71 37.59 -28.91
CA ALA A 1207 61.07 37.21 -29.26
C ALA A 1207 61.26 35.68 -29.11
N ASP A 1208 62.20 35.08 -29.84
CA ASP A 1208 62.50 33.64 -29.75
C ASP A 1208 63.73 33.40 -28.85
N PRO A 1209 63.57 32.78 -27.65
CA PRO A 1209 64.64 32.50 -26.66
C PRO A 1209 65.77 31.61 -27.14
N ASN A 1210 65.68 31.11 -28.37
CA ASN A 1210 66.69 30.27 -29.00
C ASN A 1210 67.27 30.89 -30.28
N ASN A 1211 66.91 32.13 -30.61
CA ASN A 1211 67.36 32.83 -31.79
C ASN A 1211 67.84 34.25 -31.45
N PRO A 1212 69.16 34.52 -31.49
CA PRO A 1212 69.73 35.76 -30.96
C PRO A 1212 69.50 37.01 -31.83
N ASP A 1213 68.65 36.92 -32.87
CA ASP A 1213 68.31 37.96 -33.86
C ASP A 1213 66.91 37.57 -34.40
N THR A 1214 65.86 37.83 -33.61
CA THR A 1214 64.52 37.32 -33.86
C THR A 1214 63.91 37.87 -35.16
N ASP A 1215 64.02 39.19 -35.39
CA ASP A 1215 63.47 39.83 -36.59
C ASP A 1215 64.38 39.70 -37.84
N GLY A 1216 65.62 39.24 -37.66
CA GLY A 1216 66.59 38.96 -38.73
C GLY A 1216 67.17 40.22 -39.38
N ASP A 1217 67.13 41.37 -38.72
CA ASP A 1217 67.68 42.63 -39.22
C ASP A 1217 69.22 42.73 -39.10
N GLY A 1218 69.82 41.80 -38.33
CA GLY A 1218 71.26 41.67 -38.11
C GLY A 1218 71.80 42.35 -36.85
N MET A 1219 70.91 42.83 -35.97
CA MET A 1219 71.22 43.17 -34.57
C MET A 1219 70.89 41.98 -33.66
N TYR A 1220 71.28 42.06 -32.38
CA TYR A 1220 70.90 41.04 -31.40
C TYR A 1220 69.83 41.62 -30.49
N ASP A 1221 68.85 40.83 -30.12
CA ASP A 1221 67.63 41.28 -29.45
C ASP A 1221 67.97 41.96 -28.11
N GLY A 1222 68.85 41.35 -27.31
CA GLY A 1222 69.38 41.91 -26.07
C GLY A 1222 70.17 43.22 -26.27
N ILE A 1223 70.83 43.40 -27.42
CA ILE A 1223 71.49 44.69 -27.76
C ILE A 1223 70.44 45.75 -28.10
N GLU A 1224 69.39 45.37 -28.80
CA GLU A 1224 68.28 46.28 -29.13
C GLU A 1224 67.53 46.73 -27.90
N LEU A 1225 67.22 45.82 -26.99
CA LEU A 1225 66.65 46.10 -25.67
C LEU A 1225 67.51 47.13 -24.89
N LEU A 1226 68.83 46.97 -24.88
CA LEU A 1226 69.72 47.85 -24.12
C LEU A 1226 69.84 49.28 -24.72
N PHE A 1227 69.76 49.42 -26.04
CA PHE A 1227 70.01 50.70 -26.73
C PHE A 1227 68.75 51.38 -27.27
N THR A 1228 67.59 50.74 -27.18
CA THR A 1228 66.33 51.34 -27.62
C THR A 1228 65.97 52.58 -26.79
N GLN A 1229 65.28 53.54 -27.41
CA GLN A 1229 64.76 54.75 -26.78
C GLN A 1229 63.36 55.03 -27.28
N TRP A 1230 62.50 55.58 -26.41
CA TRP A 1230 61.15 55.94 -26.81
C TRP A 1230 61.13 57.20 -27.70
N ASN A 1231 60.66 57.07 -28.93
CA ASN A 1231 60.45 58.21 -29.81
C ASN A 1231 59.04 58.79 -29.63
N GLN A 1232 58.93 59.82 -28.79
CA GLN A 1232 57.66 60.50 -28.49
C GLN A 1232 56.94 61.11 -29.73
N SER A 1233 57.64 61.35 -30.85
CA SER A 1233 57.01 61.96 -32.05
C SER A 1233 56.28 60.92 -32.89
N ASP A 1234 56.87 59.74 -33.02
CA ASP A 1234 56.36 58.65 -33.86
C ASP A 1234 55.63 57.58 -33.03
N MET A 1235 55.68 57.70 -31.69
CA MET A 1235 55.07 56.77 -30.72
C MET A 1235 55.55 55.33 -30.93
N VAL A 1236 56.85 55.13 -31.18
CA VAL A 1236 57.50 53.82 -31.40
C VAL A 1236 58.85 53.76 -30.70
N TRP A 1237 59.37 52.55 -30.47
CA TRP A 1237 60.75 52.30 -30.04
C TRP A 1237 61.74 52.51 -31.20
N THR A 1238 62.96 52.98 -30.92
CA THR A 1238 63.97 53.26 -31.96
C THR A 1238 64.66 52.02 -32.52
N LEU A 1239 64.66 50.94 -31.75
CA LEU A 1239 65.14 49.59 -32.05
C LEU A 1239 64.07 48.63 -31.51
N ASN A 1240 63.83 47.52 -32.20
CA ASN A 1240 62.75 46.59 -31.87
C ASN A 1240 63.22 45.17 -32.22
N PRO A 1241 63.47 44.32 -31.22
CA PRO A 1241 63.82 42.92 -31.45
C PRO A 1241 62.70 42.16 -32.17
#